data_AF-A0A367HJ38-F1
#
_entry.id   AF-A0A367HJ38-F1
#
_cell.length_a   1.000
_cell.length_b   1.000
_cell.length_c   1.000
_cell.angle_alpha   90.00
_cell.angle_beta   90.00
_cell.angle_gamma   90.00
#
_symmetry.space_group_name_H-M   'P 1'
#
loop_
_entity.id
_entity.type
_entity.pdbx_description
1 polymer ?
#
loop_
_entity_poly.entity_id
_entity_poly.type
_entity_poly.pdbx_seq_one_letter_code
_entity_poly.pdbx_strand_id
1 'polypeptide(L)'
;MFPPVVTDGPEGTVVVLRHLGGAAEAEALANALTDARFAPFTAALERLDAWCLRAAPRWAGLIAPGVLDVTHGDLFGPLSTEVFEACLTLGKRRAADFAALRVAQYERFLDLFLTRLDHDLAAGLPDVPGLDGPVSGLWAQGDETHHGGGRVLRVEFTGGGRLAYKPRPASGEVLFLADGAEGAPADSVFALLNSLPAASGPVRLPVLRCRMGQGPDGADYSWHEWIEPPRSIGILRTGQELALRGTVLEPAAARRFWHRAGALAAAGFAFGMADLIGPNLPAGTRPGDDGPLLYPVDLEVYFTDSDHLSATGLVQDPAGGPHHVGLESVPRWCDLDGPPTCWTVGNDGVLRLARRTRPVARTWTRSVVADTAGRVGYGPYLDAMLRGMFDAWTLMCRNRERIAQFVAERAPGHVVRVLARPTREYADALTADHDDVASAFAPDERAQLARGDVPYFFRTADGGPLQALRKPGGRAVDAELPGPAVGRTPTAAVREGRRLDLARLGLALRGAVEHVFADLAGPDVCLHGDGVRIALHGPHRGEVSFDWAGTGRRITYAWDETRLRLRIDEMSEADEPGGSRADAARAGDGIRARLLRLGRVDAALRAPWAAGGFTDAQLEERLRRLTDAAADWLDGVITEHGWPGRRLVGPEASAIAGALVQHVEDRTDFQRRCLRLVELAAADGDVPLSEVAYVTDALRLAEGREQVYGTKFRRVAGELVPCPIEDASHVDARRARVGLGPLEKYAARLRGRFANADGVSVCGTRKDSAT
;
A
#
# COMPACT_ATOMS: atom_id res chain seq x y z
N MET A 1 11.30 11.26 -25.69
CA MET A 1 12.42 11.11 -26.64
C MET A 1 13.77 11.25 -25.93
N PHE A 2 14.01 12.30 -25.16
CA PHE A 2 15.30 12.51 -24.46
C PHE A 2 15.15 12.45 -22.93
N PRO A 3 16.25 12.18 -22.19
CA PRO A 3 16.25 12.26 -20.74
C PRO A 3 15.70 13.60 -20.23
N PRO A 4 14.97 13.60 -19.09
CA PRO A 4 14.42 14.82 -18.50
C PRO A 4 15.50 15.66 -17.81
N VAL A 5 15.20 16.94 -17.62
CA VAL A 5 15.95 17.81 -16.68
C VAL A 5 15.42 17.56 -15.28
N VAL A 6 16.32 17.28 -14.36
CA VAL A 6 16.00 16.98 -12.96
C VAL A 6 16.66 17.96 -12.00
N THR A 7 16.07 18.06 -10.82
CA THR A 7 16.60 18.79 -9.66
C THR A 7 16.53 17.92 -8.40
N ASP A 8 17.12 18.38 -7.31
CA ASP A 8 17.00 17.72 -6.01
C ASP A 8 15.54 17.65 -5.56
N GLY A 9 15.15 16.47 -5.08
CA GLY A 9 13.84 16.19 -4.52
C GLY A 9 13.87 15.83 -3.04
N PRO A 10 12.68 15.64 -2.44
CA PRO A 10 12.56 15.25 -1.04
C PRO A 10 13.15 13.87 -0.78
N GLU A 11 13.63 13.65 0.45
CA GLU A 11 14.12 12.34 0.92
C GLU A 11 15.22 11.71 0.04
N GLY A 12 16.07 12.55 -0.56
CA GLY A 12 17.17 12.06 -1.40
C GLY A 12 16.72 11.52 -2.76
N THR A 13 15.54 11.90 -3.24
CA THR A 13 15.08 11.64 -4.61
C THR A 13 15.58 12.72 -5.59
N VAL A 14 15.37 12.51 -6.88
CA VAL A 14 15.47 13.55 -7.92
C VAL A 14 14.10 13.78 -8.56
N VAL A 15 13.76 15.02 -8.84
CA VAL A 15 12.44 15.39 -9.37
C VAL A 15 12.60 15.80 -10.82
N VAL A 16 11.71 15.31 -11.68
CA VAL A 16 11.60 15.79 -13.05
C VAL A 16 11.08 17.23 -13.02
N LEU A 17 11.96 18.18 -13.33
CA LEU A 17 11.61 19.59 -13.42
C LEU A 17 10.85 19.88 -14.72
N ARG A 18 11.38 19.35 -15.83
CA ARG A 18 10.80 19.46 -17.17
C ARG A 18 11.49 18.52 -18.14
N HIS A 19 10.86 18.28 -19.28
CA HIS A 19 11.54 17.73 -20.45
C HIS A 19 12.25 18.84 -21.23
N LEU A 20 13.23 18.47 -22.06
CA LEU A 20 13.87 19.42 -22.98
C LEU A 20 12.82 19.98 -23.96
N GLY A 21 12.87 21.28 -24.23
CA GLY A 21 11.93 21.97 -25.10
C GLY A 21 12.36 23.38 -25.49
N GLY A 22 11.82 23.86 -26.61
CA GLY A 22 12.13 25.18 -27.18
C GLY A 22 13.31 25.18 -28.16
N ALA A 23 13.42 26.26 -28.94
CA ALA A 23 14.36 26.35 -30.05
C ALA A 23 15.83 26.30 -29.62
N ALA A 24 16.19 26.95 -28.51
CA ALA A 24 17.57 26.99 -28.03
C ALA A 24 18.08 25.62 -27.58
N GLU A 25 17.27 24.84 -26.87
CA GLU A 25 17.64 23.48 -26.46
C GLU A 25 17.65 22.51 -27.64
N ALA A 26 16.75 22.70 -28.61
CA ALA A 26 16.78 21.94 -29.85
C ALA A 26 18.07 22.20 -30.64
N GLU A 27 18.52 23.46 -30.75
CA GLU A 27 19.78 23.81 -31.41
C GLU A 27 20.99 23.26 -30.65
N ALA A 28 21.02 23.40 -29.32
CA ALA A 28 22.09 22.84 -28.49
C ALA A 28 22.16 21.32 -28.61
N LEU A 29 21.02 20.63 -28.63
CA LEU A 29 20.95 19.19 -28.81
C LEU A 29 21.38 18.79 -30.22
N ALA A 30 20.93 19.51 -31.26
CA ALA A 30 21.36 19.27 -32.64
C ALA A 30 22.88 19.38 -32.77
N ASN A 31 23.48 20.41 -32.18
CA ASN A 31 24.93 20.59 -32.12
C ASN A 31 25.62 19.43 -31.36
N ALA A 32 25.09 19.01 -30.21
CA ALA A 32 25.63 17.89 -29.45
C ALA A 32 25.58 16.57 -30.24
N LEU A 33 24.50 16.34 -31.00
CA LEU A 33 24.34 15.16 -31.84
C LEU A 33 25.27 15.13 -33.07
N THR A 34 26.00 16.21 -33.36
CA THR A 34 27.07 16.18 -34.38
C THR A 34 28.33 15.44 -33.93
N ASP A 35 28.48 15.20 -32.62
CA ASP A 35 29.58 14.38 -32.10
C ASP A 35 29.47 12.95 -32.67
N ALA A 36 30.58 12.45 -33.22
CA ALA A 36 30.65 11.14 -33.87
C ALA A 36 30.26 9.96 -32.96
N ARG A 37 30.19 10.16 -31.63
CA ARG A 37 29.64 9.19 -30.67
C ARG A 37 28.14 8.95 -30.85
N PHE A 38 27.38 9.97 -31.27
CA PHE A 38 25.92 9.87 -31.47
C PHE A 38 25.51 9.49 -32.89
N ALA A 39 26.46 9.27 -33.81
CA ALA A 39 26.14 8.77 -35.15
C ALA A 39 25.24 7.52 -35.16
N PRO A 40 25.40 6.53 -34.25
CA PRO A 40 24.46 5.41 -34.15
C PRO A 40 23.03 5.81 -33.79
N PHE A 41 22.85 6.81 -32.91
CA PHE A 41 21.54 7.29 -32.49
C PHE A 41 20.83 8.03 -33.63
N THR A 42 21.53 8.90 -34.35
CA THR A 42 20.95 9.59 -35.53
C THR A 42 20.55 8.60 -36.61
N ALA A 43 21.42 7.62 -36.92
CA ALA A 43 21.09 6.55 -37.86
C ALA A 43 19.90 5.69 -37.41
N ALA A 44 19.75 5.47 -36.10
CA ALA A 44 18.59 4.78 -35.54
C ALA A 44 17.29 5.56 -35.77
N LEU A 45 17.29 6.88 -35.53
CA LEU A 45 16.12 7.73 -35.77
C LEU A 45 15.75 7.79 -37.26
N GLU A 46 16.73 7.96 -38.16
CA GLU A 46 16.51 7.94 -39.61
C GLU A 46 15.90 6.63 -40.09
N ARG A 47 16.37 5.50 -39.53
CA ARG A 47 15.83 4.18 -39.85
C ARG A 47 14.38 4.01 -39.36
N LEU A 48 14.08 4.45 -38.14
CA LEU A 48 12.73 4.42 -37.57
C LEU A 48 11.78 5.33 -38.36
N ASP A 49 12.22 6.53 -38.74
CA ASP A 49 11.46 7.45 -39.59
C ASP A 49 11.14 6.82 -40.95
N ALA A 50 12.14 6.19 -41.58
CA ALA A 50 11.92 5.44 -42.82
C ALA A 50 10.93 4.28 -42.64
N TRP A 51 10.92 3.60 -41.48
CA TRP A 51 9.90 2.61 -41.16
C TRP A 51 8.52 3.26 -41.01
N CYS A 52 8.39 4.36 -40.27
CA CYS A 52 7.15 5.12 -40.10
C CYS A 52 6.54 5.57 -41.44
N LEU A 53 7.35 6.15 -42.32
CA LEU A 53 6.94 6.60 -43.65
C LEU A 53 6.41 5.46 -44.53
N ARG A 54 6.87 4.22 -44.32
CA ARG A 54 6.35 3.02 -45.01
C ARG A 54 5.12 2.45 -44.31
N ALA A 55 5.11 2.42 -42.98
CA ALA A 55 4.08 1.79 -42.17
C ALA A 55 2.79 2.62 -42.10
N ALA A 56 2.90 3.95 -41.93
CA ALA A 56 1.73 4.82 -41.76
C ALA A 56 0.74 4.75 -42.93
N PRO A 57 1.14 4.82 -44.22
CA PRO A 57 0.20 4.65 -45.34
C PRO A 57 -0.39 3.23 -45.42
N ARG A 58 0.41 2.20 -45.09
CA ARG A 58 -0.02 0.80 -45.12
C ARG A 58 -1.15 0.53 -44.11
N TRP A 59 -1.09 1.16 -42.95
CA TRP A 59 -2.01 0.95 -41.83
C TRP A 59 -2.99 2.09 -41.61
N ALA A 60 -3.19 2.98 -42.59
CA ALA A 60 -4.03 4.18 -42.46
C ALA A 60 -5.52 3.90 -42.15
N GLY A 61 -6.01 2.69 -42.44
CA GLY A 61 -7.36 2.26 -42.05
C GLY A 61 -7.47 1.82 -40.58
N LEU A 62 -6.33 1.45 -39.97
CA LEU A 62 -6.25 0.90 -38.63
C LEU A 62 -5.70 1.90 -37.61
N ILE A 63 -4.75 2.74 -38.03
CA ILE A 63 -4.01 3.66 -37.18
C ILE A 63 -4.23 5.09 -37.69
N ALA A 64 -4.58 6.01 -36.80
CA ALA A 64 -4.83 7.40 -37.12
C ALA A 64 -3.53 8.13 -37.56
N PRO A 65 -3.64 9.19 -38.39
CA PRO A 65 -2.50 10.00 -38.80
C PRO A 65 -1.71 10.54 -37.60
N GLY A 66 -0.37 10.51 -37.69
CA GLY A 66 0.53 11.02 -36.65
C GLY A 66 0.83 10.05 -35.50
N VAL A 67 0.14 8.90 -35.41
CA VAL A 67 0.44 7.89 -34.39
C VAL A 67 1.72 7.10 -34.74
N LEU A 68 1.89 6.70 -36.00
CA LEU A 68 3.13 6.08 -36.50
C LEU A 68 4.08 7.16 -37.04
N ASP A 69 4.56 8.01 -36.14
CA ASP A 69 5.49 9.09 -36.44
C ASP A 69 6.69 9.00 -35.48
N VAL A 70 7.92 9.15 -35.98
CA VAL A 70 9.13 9.01 -35.15
C VAL A 70 9.21 10.03 -34.01
N THR A 71 8.51 11.15 -34.14
CA THR A 71 8.41 12.19 -33.10
C THR A 71 7.39 11.86 -32.00
N HIS A 72 6.60 10.80 -32.17
CA HIS A 72 5.64 10.33 -31.17
C HIS A 72 6.39 9.76 -29.94
N GLY A 73 6.60 10.65 -28.97
CA GLY A 73 7.42 10.36 -27.78
C GLY A 73 6.90 9.24 -26.89
N ASP A 74 5.59 8.99 -26.85
CA ASP A 74 5.00 7.90 -26.05
C ASP A 74 5.28 6.51 -26.65
N LEU A 75 5.42 6.42 -27.98
CA LEU A 75 5.77 5.19 -28.67
C LEU A 75 7.29 5.03 -28.75
N PHE A 76 8.00 6.00 -29.32
CA PHE A 76 9.44 5.87 -29.63
C PHE A 76 10.38 6.36 -28.52
N GLY A 77 9.86 7.05 -27.49
CA GLY A 77 10.66 7.61 -26.41
C GLY A 77 11.47 6.59 -25.59
N PRO A 78 10.89 5.44 -25.18
CA PRO A 78 11.61 4.38 -24.51
C PRO A 78 12.86 3.90 -25.27
N LEU A 79 12.69 3.49 -26.52
CA LEU A 79 13.80 3.02 -27.37
C LEU A 79 14.81 4.14 -27.62
N SER A 80 14.33 5.36 -27.90
CA SER A 80 15.22 6.50 -28.15
C SER A 80 16.13 6.78 -26.96
N THR A 81 15.58 6.73 -25.74
CA THR A 81 16.35 6.93 -24.51
C THR A 81 17.41 5.85 -24.32
N GLU A 82 17.05 4.59 -24.61
CA GLU A 82 17.95 3.44 -24.51
C GLU A 82 19.13 3.52 -25.48
N VAL A 83 18.87 3.84 -26.75
CA VAL A 83 19.92 3.99 -27.77
C VAL A 83 20.80 5.22 -27.49
N PHE A 84 20.18 6.31 -27.04
CA PHE A 84 20.90 7.52 -26.65
C PHE A 84 21.86 7.25 -25.48
N GLU A 85 21.42 6.49 -24.47
CA GLU A 85 22.27 6.08 -23.35
C GLU A 85 23.41 5.17 -23.77
N ALA A 86 23.15 4.19 -24.64
CA ALA A 86 24.19 3.32 -25.17
C ALA A 86 25.31 4.11 -25.88
N CYS A 87 24.97 5.20 -26.58
CA CYS A 87 25.96 6.07 -27.22
C CYS A 87 26.83 6.85 -26.22
N LEU A 88 26.36 7.05 -24.99
CA LEU A 88 27.08 7.75 -23.93
C LEU A 88 28.00 6.83 -23.13
N THR A 89 27.56 5.60 -22.91
CA THR A 89 28.17 4.67 -21.95
C THR A 89 29.04 3.63 -22.63
N LEU A 90 28.74 3.25 -23.88
CA LEU A 90 29.47 2.22 -24.61
C LEU A 90 30.48 2.81 -25.60
N GLY A 91 31.51 2.03 -25.93
CA GLY A 91 32.41 2.35 -27.03
C GLY A 91 31.66 2.40 -28.37
N LYS A 92 32.08 3.29 -29.29
CA LYS A 92 31.40 3.60 -30.57
C LYS A 92 30.90 2.37 -31.35
N ARG A 93 31.71 1.32 -31.45
CA ARG A 93 31.32 0.08 -32.16
C ARG A 93 30.20 -0.67 -31.44
N ARG A 94 30.32 -0.87 -30.12
CA ARG A 94 29.29 -1.53 -29.30
C ARG A 94 27.98 -0.74 -29.31
N ALA A 95 28.05 0.59 -29.23
CA ALA A 95 26.87 1.45 -29.35
C ALA A 95 26.18 1.28 -30.72
N ALA A 96 26.95 1.18 -31.82
CA ALA A 96 26.42 0.93 -33.15
C ALA A 96 25.75 -0.45 -33.29
N ASP A 97 26.41 -1.50 -32.80
CA ASP A 97 25.87 -2.87 -32.82
C ASP A 97 24.58 -2.97 -31.99
N PHE A 98 24.57 -2.34 -30.81
CA PHE A 98 23.40 -2.27 -29.93
C PHE A 98 22.24 -1.48 -30.56
N ALA A 99 22.50 -0.30 -31.10
CA ALA A 99 21.48 0.52 -31.78
C ALA A 99 20.85 -0.24 -32.95
N ALA A 100 21.67 -0.88 -33.79
CA ALA A 100 21.20 -1.67 -34.92
C ALA A 100 20.33 -2.86 -34.47
N LEU A 101 20.73 -3.56 -33.40
CA LEU A 101 19.96 -4.66 -32.81
C LEU A 101 18.61 -4.18 -32.28
N ARG A 102 18.60 -3.15 -31.44
CA ARG A 102 17.38 -2.67 -30.76
C ARG A 102 16.38 -2.06 -31.72
N VAL A 103 16.83 -1.29 -32.72
CA VAL A 103 15.94 -0.76 -33.77
C VAL A 103 15.32 -1.89 -34.58
N ALA A 104 16.12 -2.88 -35.00
CA ALA A 104 15.60 -4.01 -35.76
C ALA A 104 14.59 -4.86 -34.96
N GLN A 105 14.82 -5.00 -33.64
CA GLN A 105 13.87 -5.63 -32.72
C GLN A 105 12.56 -4.86 -32.65
N TYR A 106 12.65 -3.54 -32.48
CA TYR A 106 11.49 -2.66 -32.33
C TYR A 106 10.63 -2.61 -33.60
N GLU A 107 11.24 -2.53 -34.79
CA GLU A 107 10.54 -2.63 -36.07
C GLU A 107 9.74 -3.93 -36.16
N ARG A 108 10.38 -5.09 -35.87
CA ARG A 108 9.71 -6.39 -35.89
C ARG A 108 8.59 -6.49 -34.87
N PHE A 109 8.80 -5.92 -33.69
CA PHE A 109 7.79 -5.86 -32.63
C PHE A 109 6.56 -5.07 -33.08
N LEU A 110 6.76 -3.87 -33.65
CA LEU A 110 5.65 -3.04 -34.14
C LEU A 110 4.95 -3.67 -35.36
N ASP A 111 5.70 -4.25 -36.31
CA ASP A 111 5.12 -4.96 -37.45
C ASP A 111 4.25 -6.14 -36.99
N LEU A 112 4.72 -6.90 -35.99
CA LEU A 112 3.98 -8.02 -35.42
C LEU A 112 2.75 -7.54 -34.64
N PHE A 113 2.88 -6.48 -33.84
CA PHE A 113 1.76 -5.85 -33.15
C PHE A 113 0.68 -5.38 -34.12
N LEU A 114 1.04 -4.65 -35.18
CA LEU A 114 0.08 -4.13 -36.17
C LEU A 114 -0.64 -5.27 -36.90
N THR A 115 0.08 -6.33 -37.24
CA THR A 115 -0.50 -7.54 -37.86
C THR A 115 -1.47 -8.24 -36.91
N ARG A 116 -1.09 -8.42 -35.64
CA ARG A 116 -1.94 -9.04 -34.61
C ARG A 116 -3.17 -8.18 -34.32
N LEU A 117 -3.01 -6.86 -34.24
CA LEU A 117 -4.11 -5.93 -34.03
C LEU A 117 -5.15 -5.99 -35.15
N ASP A 118 -4.71 -5.98 -36.42
CA ASP A 118 -5.60 -6.10 -37.58
C ASP A 118 -6.39 -7.42 -37.56
N HIS A 119 -5.68 -8.52 -37.33
CA HIS A 119 -6.27 -9.86 -37.22
C HIS A 119 -7.28 -9.94 -36.07
N ASP A 120 -6.89 -9.50 -34.87
CA ASP A 120 -7.71 -9.64 -33.67
C ASP A 120 -8.87 -8.67 -33.61
N LEU A 121 -8.78 -7.50 -34.26
CA LEU A 121 -9.95 -6.64 -34.48
C LEU A 121 -11.01 -7.34 -35.31
N ALA A 122 -10.60 -8.06 -36.35
CA ALA A 122 -11.53 -8.83 -37.18
C ALA A 122 -12.07 -10.07 -36.45
N ALA A 123 -11.25 -10.74 -35.65
CA ALA A 123 -11.63 -11.93 -34.87
C ALA A 123 -12.38 -11.61 -33.56
N GLY A 124 -12.31 -10.35 -33.10
CA GLY A 124 -12.91 -9.84 -31.88
C GLY A 124 -11.89 -9.62 -30.76
N LEU A 125 -11.80 -8.38 -30.28
CA LEU A 125 -11.08 -7.98 -29.07
C LEU A 125 -11.94 -8.24 -27.80
N PRO A 126 -11.39 -8.09 -26.58
CA PRO A 126 -12.22 -8.00 -25.37
C PRO A 126 -13.34 -6.97 -25.54
N ASP A 127 -14.53 -7.25 -25.00
CA ASP A 127 -15.74 -6.41 -25.12
C ASP A 127 -15.65 -5.13 -24.27
N VAL A 128 -14.76 -4.23 -24.67
CA VAL A 128 -14.53 -2.93 -24.02
C VAL A 128 -15.27 -1.84 -24.79
N PRO A 129 -16.07 -0.98 -24.13
CA PRO A 129 -16.70 0.16 -24.76
C PRO A 129 -15.69 1.12 -25.39
N GLY A 130 -16.05 1.70 -26.54
CA GLY A 130 -15.27 2.76 -27.18
C GLY A 130 -14.07 2.28 -28.00
N LEU A 131 -14.00 1.00 -28.37
CA LEU A 131 -12.98 0.48 -29.31
C LEU A 131 -13.30 0.83 -30.79
N ASP A 132 -14.28 1.70 -31.04
CA ASP A 132 -14.68 2.10 -32.38
C ASP A 132 -13.65 3.03 -33.06
N GLY A 133 -13.48 2.81 -34.37
CA GLY A 133 -12.59 3.60 -35.23
C GLY A 133 -11.11 3.25 -35.08
N PRO A 134 -10.20 4.03 -35.70
CA PRO A 134 -8.78 3.72 -35.71
C PRO A 134 -8.14 3.94 -34.33
N VAL A 135 -6.96 3.33 -34.13
CA VAL A 135 -6.09 3.63 -32.99
C VAL A 135 -5.59 5.07 -33.10
N SER A 136 -5.94 5.88 -32.12
CA SER A 136 -5.59 7.30 -32.00
C SER A 136 -4.39 7.57 -31.11
N GLY A 137 -3.96 6.60 -30.31
CA GLY A 137 -2.81 6.72 -29.42
C GLY A 137 -2.15 5.39 -29.12
N LEU A 138 -0.81 5.43 -28.99
CA LEU A 138 0.01 4.30 -28.58
C LEU A 138 1.02 4.78 -27.55
N TRP A 139 1.09 4.09 -26.43
CA TRP A 139 2.13 4.29 -25.43
C TRP A 139 2.86 2.97 -25.19
N ALA A 140 4.19 3.00 -25.22
CA ALA A 140 5.03 1.84 -24.96
C ALA A 140 5.65 1.91 -23.56
N GLN A 141 5.60 0.79 -22.83
CA GLN A 141 6.23 0.72 -21.52
C GLN A 141 7.75 0.87 -21.62
N GLY A 142 8.31 1.71 -20.74
CA GLY A 142 9.72 2.09 -20.70
C GLY A 142 10.66 1.02 -20.16
N ASP A 143 10.13 0.11 -19.35
CA ASP A 143 10.93 -0.78 -18.49
C ASP A 143 11.40 -2.06 -19.20
N GLU A 144 11.56 -3.14 -18.44
CA GLU A 144 12.11 -4.43 -18.86
C GLU A 144 11.51 -4.94 -20.19
N THR A 145 12.39 -5.34 -21.12
CA THR A 145 11.98 -5.94 -22.40
C THR A 145 12.20 -7.43 -22.42
N HIS A 146 11.27 -8.14 -23.08
CA HIS A 146 11.33 -9.59 -23.26
C HIS A 146 11.16 -9.97 -24.72
N HIS A 147 11.53 -11.21 -25.07
CA HIS A 147 11.20 -11.84 -26.34
C HIS A 147 11.63 -11.03 -27.59
N GLY A 148 12.83 -10.45 -27.57
CA GLY A 148 13.35 -9.64 -28.66
C GLY A 148 12.84 -8.22 -28.66
N GLY A 149 12.85 -7.57 -27.49
CA GLY A 149 12.47 -6.15 -27.35
C GLY A 149 10.96 -5.88 -27.24
N GLY A 150 10.13 -6.91 -27.03
CA GLY A 150 8.69 -6.77 -26.83
C GLY A 150 8.37 -5.98 -25.56
N ARG A 151 7.37 -5.11 -25.66
CA ARG A 151 6.91 -4.22 -24.58
C ARG A 151 5.39 -4.25 -24.49
N VAL A 152 4.87 -4.01 -23.29
CA VAL A 152 3.44 -3.74 -23.12
C VAL A 152 3.11 -2.44 -23.84
N LEU A 153 2.01 -2.44 -24.61
CA LEU A 153 1.48 -1.23 -25.24
C LEU A 153 0.13 -0.89 -24.63
N ARG A 154 -0.11 0.39 -24.34
CA ARG A 154 -1.45 0.93 -24.21
C ARG A 154 -1.93 1.38 -25.58
N VAL A 155 -3.07 0.85 -26.01
CA VAL A 155 -3.70 1.14 -27.29
C VAL A 155 -4.98 1.93 -27.05
N GLU A 156 -5.07 3.13 -27.61
CA GLU A 156 -6.21 4.03 -27.45
C GLU A 156 -6.94 4.22 -28.77
N PHE A 157 -8.26 4.01 -28.77
CA PHE A 157 -9.12 4.09 -29.94
C PHE A 157 -9.82 5.45 -30.00
N THR A 158 -10.21 5.90 -31.20
CA THR A 158 -10.95 7.16 -31.36
C THR A 158 -12.27 7.20 -30.61
N GLY A 159 -12.90 6.05 -30.35
CA GLY A 159 -14.09 5.94 -29.49
C GLY A 159 -13.82 6.13 -28.00
N GLY A 160 -12.56 6.33 -27.59
CA GLY A 160 -12.14 6.59 -26.20
C GLY A 160 -11.84 5.33 -25.38
N GLY A 161 -12.05 4.14 -25.95
CA GLY A 161 -11.70 2.86 -25.34
C GLY A 161 -10.19 2.62 -25.35
N ARG A 162 -9.70 1.94 -24.31
CA ARG A 162 -8.27 1.64 -24.13
C ARG A 162 -8.05 0.17 -23.80
N LEU A 163 -7.02 -0.42 -24.41
CA LEU A 163 -6.55 -1.77 -24.13
C LEU A 163 -5.07 -1.77 -23.77
N ALA A 164 -4.66 -2.76 -22.99
CA ALA A 164 -3.27 -3.18 -22.88
C ALA A 164 -3.02 -4.37 -23.81
N TYR A 165 -2.02 -4.25 -24.68
CA TYR A 165 -1.43 -5.33 -25.46
C TYR A 165 -0.19 -5.84 -24.74
N LYS A 166 -0.11 -7.15 -24.49
CA LYS A 166 1.01 -7.77 -23.78
C LYS A 166 1.66 -8.87 -24.60
N PRO A 167 2.87 -8.67 -25.16
CA PRO A 167 3.53 -9.65 -26.04
C PRO A 167 4.28 -10.73 -25.25
N ARG A 168 3.58 -11.47 -24.40
CA ARG A 168 4.16 -12.53 -23.57
C ARG A 168 3.22 -13.72 -23.38
N PRO A 169 3.77 -14.95 -23.21
CA PRO A 169 2.95 -16.15 -23.06
C PRO A 169 2.17 -16.25 -21.74
N ALA A 170 2.67 -15.65 -20.65
CA ALA A 170 2.04 -15.78 -19.34
C ALA A 170 0.57 -15.34 -19.36
N SER A 171 -0.28 -16.17 -18.74
CA SER A 171 -1.73 -16.09 -18.93
C SER A 171 -2.52 -16.17 -17.62
N GLY A 172 -1.91 -15.79 -16.50
CA GLY A 172 -2.55 -15.84 -15.19
C GLY A 172 -3.76 -14.91 -15.09
N GLU A 173 -3.72 -13.73 -15.71
CA GLU A 173 -4.87 -12.82 -15.72
C GLU A 173 -6.09 -13.46 -16.41
N VAL A 174 -5.89 -14.24 -17.47
CA VAL A 174 -6.99 -14.94 -18.15
C VAL A 174 -7.56 -16.05 -17.26
N LEU A 175 -6.71 -16.80 -16.57
CA LEU A 175 -7.16 -17.89 -15.69
C LEU A 175 -7.89 -17.37 -14.43
N PHE A 176 -7.42 -16.26 -13.86
CA PHE A 176 -7.90 -15.78 -12.56
C PHE A 176 -8.87 -14.61 -12.65
N LEU A 177 -8.71 -13.69 -13.61
CA LEU A 177 -9.46 -12.43 -13.65
C LEU A 177 -10.46 -12.34 -14.80
N ALA A 178 -10.37 -13.17 -15.85
CA ALA A 178 -11.25 -13.04 -17.02
C ALA A 178 -12.74 -12.95 -16.65
N ASP A 179 -13.38 -11.89 -17.12
CA ASP A 179 -14.79 -11.61 -16.97
C ASP A 179 -15.55 -12.18 -18.17
N GLY A 180 -16.59 -12.97 -17.90
CA GLY A 180 -17.45 -13.54 -18.93
C GLY A 180 -18.52 -12.55 -19.40
N ALA A 181 -19.25 -12.89 -20.46
CA ALA A 181 -20.44 -12.13 -20.83
C ALA A 181 -21.50 -12.20 -19.72
N GLU A 182 -22.33 -11.17 -19.58
CA GLU A 182 -23.38 -11.14 -18.56
C GLU A 182 -24.33 -12.35 -18.73
N GLY A 183 -24.50 -13.14 -17.66
CA GLY A 183 -25.29 -14.37 -17.68
C GLY A 183 -24.57 -15.62 -18.22
N ALA A 184 -23.32 -15.51 -18.67
CA ALA A 184 -22.49 -16.65 -19.04
C ALA A 184 -21.94 -17.39 -17.79
N PRO A 185 -21.55 -18.66 -17.90
CA PRO A 185 -20.81 -19.36 -16.85
C PRO A 185 -19.53 -18.60 -16.47
N ALA A 186 -19.10 -18.74 -15.21
CA ALA A 186 -17.86 -18.13 -14.75
C ALA A 186 -16.66 -18.60 -15.61
N ASP A 187 -15.91 -17.65 -16.16
CA ASP A 187 -14.80 -17.93 -17.07
C ASP A 187 -13.43 -17.93 -16.40
N SER A 188 -13.34 -17.43 -15.16
CA SER A 188 -12.12 -17.39 -14.36
C SER A 188 -12.36 -17.80 -12.91
N VAL A 189 -11.28 -18.06 -12.19
CA VAL A 189 -11.34 -18.43 -10.77
C VAL A 189 -12.00 -17.32 -9.93
N PHE A 190 -11.70 -16.04 -10.17
CA PHE A 190 -12.31 -14.95 -9.39
C PHE A 190 -13.77 -14.73 -9.77
N ALA A 191 -14.14 -14.88 -11.05
CA ALA A 191 -15.55 -14.89 -11.45
C ALA A 191 -16.33 -16.02 -10.78
N LEU A 192 -15.75 -17.23 -10.69
CA LEU A 192 -16.34 -18.35 -9.98
C LEU A 192 -16.56 -17.98 -8.51
N LEU A 193 -15.53 -17.50 -7.82
CA LEU A 193 -15.62 -17.13 -6.41
C LEU A 193 -16.66 -16.02 -6.16
N ASN A 194 -16.73 -15.01 -7.03
CA ASN A 194 -17.75 -13.95 -6.94
C ASN A 194 -19.18 -14.47 -7.14
N SER A 195 -19.37 -15.57 -7.87
CA SER A 195 -20.69 -16.17 -8.12
C SER A 195 -21.19 -17.09 -6.99
N LEU A 196 -20.29 -17.53 -6.11
CA LEU A 196 -20.62 -18.49 -5.06
C LEU A 196 -21.35 -17.81 -3.90
N PRO A 197 -22.31 -18.49 -3.25
CA PRO A 197 -22.94 -17.97 -2.04
C PRO A 197 -21.90 -17.73 -0.94
N ALA A 198 -22.02 -16.60 -0.25
CA ALA A 198 -21.17 -16.25 0.88
C ALA A 198 -21.09 -17.39 1.91
N ALA A 199 -19.87 -17.73 2.32
CA ALA A 199 -19.66 -18.76 3.36
C ALA A 199 -19.79 -18.19 4.78
N SER A 200 -19.20 -17.02 5.00
CA SER A 200 -19.18 -16.33 6.30
C SER A 200 -19.45 -14.83 6.18
N GLY A 201 -19.03 -14.22 5.07
CA GLY A 201 -19.33 -12.84 4.68
C GLY A 201 -19.25 -12.66 3.17
N PRO A 202 -19.60 -11.48 2.64
CA PRO A 202 -19.57 -11.21 1.21
C PRO A 202 -18.13 -11.29 0.66
N VAL A 203 -17.96 -11.74 -0.58
CA VAL A 203 -16.65 -11.78 -1.25
C VAL A 203 -16.77 -11.06 -2.59
N ARG A 204 -15.83 -10.16 -2.87
CA ARG A 204 -15.70 -9.48 -4.16
C ARG A 204 -14.24 -9.39 -4.53
N LEU A 205 -13.86 -10.13 -5.57
CA LEU A 205 -12.55 -10.16 -6.19
C LEU A 205 -12.56 -9.42 -7.54
N PRO A 206 -11.42 -8.85 -7.97
CA PRO A 206 -11.34 -8.10 -9.23
C PRO A 206 -11.49 -9.03 -10.43
N VAL A 207 -12.39 -8.69 -11.36
CA VAL A 207 -12.46 -9.33 -12.69
C VAL A 207 -12.18 -8.29 -13.77
N LEU A 208 -11.64 -8.73 -14.90
CA LEU A 208 -11.17 -7.93 -16.03
C LEU A 208 -11.64 -8.54 -17.34
N ARG A 209 -11.97 -7.69 -18.31
CA ARG A 209 -12.16 -8.16 -19.68
C ARG A 209 -10.77 -8.39 -20.29
N CYS A 210 -10.34 -9.64 -20.33
CA CYS A 210 -9.08 -10.02 -20.92
C CYS A 210 -9.20 -11.35 -21.66
N ARG A 211 -8.35 -11.55 -22.67
CA ARG A 211 -8.25 -12.81 -23.42
C ARG A 211 -6.86 -12.97 -24.01
N MET A 212 -6.50 -14.21 -24.31
CA MET A 212 -5.34 -14.49 -25.15
C MET A 212 -5.61 -14.05 -26.60
N GLY A 213 -4.52 -13.75 -27.31
CA GLY A 213 -4.54 -13.42 -28.73
C GLY A 213 -5.16 -14.53 -29.58
N GLN A 214 -5.47 -14.22 -30.84
CA GLN A 214 -6.01 -15.20 -31.78
C GLN A 214 -4.96 -15.59 -32.82
N GLY A 215 -5.23 -16.70 -33.54
CA GLY A 215 -4.36 -17.19 -34.60
C GLY A 215 -3.22 -18.13 -34.12
N PRO A 216 -2.29 -18.49 -35.03
CA PRO A 216 -1.26 -19.50 -34.76
C PRO A 216 -0.30 -19.17 -33.61
N ASP A 217 -0.09 -17.89 -33.33
CA ASP A 217 0.76 -17.34 -32.26
C ASP A 217 -0.05 -16.67 -31.14
N GLY A 218 -1.37 -16.91 -31.08
CA GLY A 218 -2.28 -16.33 -30.09
C GLY A 218 -1.92 -16.66 -28.63
N ALA A 219 -1.18 -17.74 -28.40
CA ALA A 219 -0.68 -18.12 -27.08
C ALA A 219 0.51 -17.25 -26.61
N ASP A 220 1.11 -16.44 -27.48
CA ASP A 220 2.30 -15.64 -27.17
C ASP A 220 1.96 -14.21 -26.72
N TYR A 221 0.68 -13.84 -26.65
CA TYR A 221 0.25 -12.49 -26.27
C TYR A 221 -1.20 -12.44 -25.76
N SER A 222 -1.56 -11.34 -25.11
CA SER A 222 -2.91 -11.12 -24.61
C SER A 222 -3.38 -9.67 -24.75
N TRP A 223 -4.70 -9.49 -24.71
CA TRP A 223 -5.41 -8.21 -24.72
C TRP A 223 -6.23 -8.04 -23.46
N HIS A 224 -6.00 -6.93 -22.75
CA HIS A 224 -6.65 -6.65 -21.48
C HIS A 224 -7.32 -5.29 -21.53
N GLU A 225 -8.48 -5.15 -20.90
CA GLU A 225 -9.09 -3.85 -20.60
C GLU A 225 -8.08 -2.99 -19.83
N TRP A 226 -7.91 -1.74 -20.27
CA TRP A 226 -7.08 -0.79 -19.54
C TRP A 226 -7.83 -0.30 -18.30
N ILE A 227 -7.28 -0.57 -17.13
CA ILE A 227 -7.88 -0.10 -15.88
C ILE A 227 -7.60 1.38 -15.72
N GLU A 228 -8.65 2.18 -15.64
CA GLU A 228 -8.54 3.61 -15.35
C GLU A 228 -8.39 3.86 -13.85
N PRO A 229 -7.65 4.90 -13.43
CA PRO A 229 -7.65 5.35 -12.04
C PRO A 229 -9.06 5.65 -11.54
N PRO A 230 -9.34 5.46 -10.23
CA PRO A 230 -10.61 5.84 -9.65
C PRO A 230 -10.85 7.35 -9.79
N ARG A 231 -12.11 7.81 -9.79
CA ARG A 231 -12.43 9.25 -9.78
C ARG A 231 -11.97 9.96 -8.50
N SER A 232 -11.86 9.20 -7.41
CA SER A 232 -11.56 9.67 -6.07
C SER A 232 -10.05 9.84 -5.87
N ILE A 233 -9.49 10.87 -6.51
CA ILE A 233 -8.06 11.19 -6.47
C ILE A 233 -7.81 12.39 -5.57
N GLY A 234 -6.86 12.26 -4.65
CA GLY A 234 -6.47 13.31 -3.71
C GLY A 234 -4.97 13.34 -3.45
N ILE A 235 -4.55 14.25 -2.55
CA ILE A 235 -3.16 14.38 -2.10
C ILE A 235 -2.93 13.41 -0.95
N LEU A 236 -1.96 12.51 -1.11
CA LEU A 236 -1.53 11.56 -0.08
C LEU A 236 -0.44 12.14 0.82
N ARG A 237 0.43 12.98 0.24
CA ARG A 237 1.59 13.56 0.92
C ARG A 237 2.03 14.85 0.23
N THR A 238 2.52 15.82 1.00
CA THR A 238 3.17 17.04 0.51
C THR A 238 4.59 17.16 1.04
N GLY A 239 5.47 17.83 0.29
CA GLY A 239 6.86 18.10 0.70
C GLY A 239 7.66 18.81 -0.39
N GLN A 240 8.45 19.83 -0.02
CA GLN A 240 9.27 20.64 -0.95
C GLN A 240 8.51 21.05 -2.22
N GLU A 241 7.32 21.65 -2.05
CA GLU A 241 6.42 22.10 -3.14
C GLU A 241 5.81 20.98 -4.01
N LEU A 242 6.11 19.72 -3.74
CA LEU A 242 5.53 18.56 -4.41
C LEU A 242 4.33 18.01 -3.66
N ALA A 243 3.42 17.41 -4.43
CA ALA A 243 2.29 16.64 -3.92
C ALA A 243 2.31 15.25 -4.58
N LEU A 244 2.37 14.21 -3.76
CA LEU A 244 2.12 12.84 -4.19
C LEU A 244 0.62 12.61 -4.16
N ARG A 245 0.03 12.30 -5.31
CA ARG A 245 -1.40 12.04 -5.47
C ARG A 245 -1.68 10.57 -5.71
N GLY A 246 -2.86 10.12 -5.27
CA GLY A 246 -3.36 8.77 -5.47
C GLY A 246 -4.80 8.65 -5.01
N THR A 247 -5.28 7.43 -4.79
CA THR A 247 -6.67 7.17 -4.43
C THR A 247 -6.95 7.62 -3.00
N VAL A 248 -7.95 8.49 -2.80
CA VAL A 248 -8.40 8.98 -1.50
C VAL A 248 -9.91 8.71 -1.36
N LEU A 249 -10.29 7.92 -0.37
CA LEU A 249 -11.67 7.45 -0.19
C LEU A 249 -12.32 8.00 1.08
N GLU A 250 -13.65 8.13 1.07
CA GLU A 250 -14.36 8.35 2.34
C GLU A 250 -14.16 7.15 3.29
N PRO A 251 -14.14 7.32 4.62
CA PRO A 251 -13.79 6.24 5.55
C PRO A 251 -14.63 4.97 5.40
N ALA A 252 -15.91 5.11 5.10
CA ALA A 252 -16.80 3.97 4.85
C ALA A 252 -16.47 3.24 3.54
N ALA A 253 -16.07 3.98 2.49
CA ALA A 253 -15.62 3.39 1.23
C ALA A 253 -14.22 2.76 1.38
N ALA A 254 -13.31 3.38 2.13
CA ALA A 254 -12.01 2.81 2.48
C ALA A 254 -12.15 1.50 3.26
N ARG A 255 -13.07 1.42 4.23
CA ARG A 255 -13.37 0.17 4.94
C ARG A 255 -13.78 -0.96 4.00
N ARG A 256 -14.71 -0.69 3.07
CA ARG A 256 -15.14 -1.68 2.05
C ARG A 256 -13.99 -2.04 1.11
N PHE A 257 -13.19 -1.06 0.70
CA PHE A 257 -12.01 -1.27 -0.15
C PHE A 257 -11.01 -2.23 0.50
N TRP A 258 -10.66 -2.00 1.77
CA TRP A 258 -9.70 -2.83 2.48
C TRP A 258 -10.24 -4.22 2.83
N HIS A 259 -11.55 -4.36 3.05
CA HIS A 259 -12.18 -5.68 3.10
C HIS A 259 -11.99 -6.47 1.79
N ARG A 260 -12.23 -5.84 0.64
CA ARG A 260 -12.02 -6.48 -0.68
C ARG A 260 -10.54 -6.74 -0.97
N ALA A 261 -9.65 -5.85 -0.56
CA ALA A 261 -8.20 -6.08 -0.63
C ALA A 261 -7.79 -7.28 0.24
N GLY A 262 -8.45 -7.48 1.38
CA GLY A 262 -8.29 -8.66 2.22
C GLY A 262 -8.70 -9.95 1.51
N ALA A 263 -9.84 -9.93 0.82
CA ALA A 263 -10.27 -11.05 -0.01
C ALA A 263 -9.23 -11.37 -1.11
N LEU A 264 -8.70 -10.34 -1.78
CA LEU A 264 -7.64 -10.50 -2.78
C LEU A 264 -6.35 -11.05 -2.16
N ALA A 265 -5.95 -10.61 -0.97
CA ALA A 265 -4.76 -11.10 -0.29
C ALA A 265 -4.88 -12.59 0.08
N ALA A 266 -6.06 -13.01 0.58
CA ALA A 266 -6.33 -14.41 0.85
C ALA A 266 -6.32 -15.26 -0.43
N ALA A 267 -6.91 -14.77 -1.53
CA ALA A 267 -6.89 -15.46 -2.82
C ALA A 267 -5.46 -15.54 -3.40
N GLY A 268 -4.70 -14.44 -3.34
CA GLY A 268 -3.30 -14.39 -3.77
C GLY A 268 -2.44 -15.41 -3.03
N PHE A 269 -2.59 -15.49 -1.71
CA PHE A 269 -1.91 -16.50 -0.89
C PHE A 269 -2.39 -17.93 -1.21
N ALA A 270 -3.70 -18.15 -1.31
CA ALA A 270 -4.29 -19.46 -1.58
C ALA A 270 -3.85 -20.06 -2.92
N PHE A 271 -3.75 -19.23 -3.96
CA PHE A 271 -3.36 -19.66 -5.30
C PHE A 271 -1.88 -19.46 -5.59
N GLY A 272 -1.07 -19.09 -4.59
CA GLY A 272 0.38 -18.98 -4.75
C GLY A 272 0.78 -17.92 -5.77
N MET A 273 0.01 -16.83 -5.87
CA MET A 273 0.31 -15.69 -6.73
C MET A 273 1.51 -14.94 -6.16
N ALA A 274 2.43 -14.53 -7.02
CA ALA A 274 3.61 -13.75 -6.63
C ALA A 274 3.77 -12.53 -7.53
N ASP A 275 4.69 -11.65 -7.14
CA ASP A 275 5.00 -10.40 -7.84
C ASP A 275 3.84 -9.39 -7.90
N LEU A 276 2.94 -9.43 -6.90
CA LEU A 276 1.87 -8.47 -6.68
C LEU A 276 2.39 -7.18 -6.01
N ILE A 277 3.45 -6.61 -6.57
CA ILE A 277 4.06 -5.34 -6.12
C ILE A 277 3.24 -4.13 -6.59
N GLY A 278 3.53 -2.94 -6.07
CA GLY A 278 2.74 -1.73 -6.31
C GLY A 278 2.40 -1.44 -7.79
N PRO A 279 3.39 -1.40 -8.71
CA PRO A 279 3.12 -1.18 -10.13
C PRO A 279 2.20 -2.24 -10.78
N ASN A 280 2.23 -3.46 -10.27
CA ASN A 280 1.45 -4.61 -10.78
C ASN A 280 0.06 -4.71 -10.12
N LEU A 281 -0.25 -3.81 -9.19
CA LEU A 281 -1.50 -3.82 -8.43
C LEU A 281 -2.16 -2.42 -8.36
N PRO A 282 -2.52 -1.81 -9.50
CA PRO A 282 -3.20 -0.53 -9.53
C PRO A 282 -4.61 -0.62 -8.92
N ALA A 283 -4.97 0.41 -8.15
CA ALA A 283 -6.33 0.75 -7.83
C ALA A 283 -7.04 1.30 -9.09
N GLY A 284 -8.27 0.85 -9.31
CA GLY A 284 -9.08 1.30 -10.43
C GLY A 284 -10.57 1.09 -10.19
N THR A 285 -11.39 1.51 -11.14
CA THR A 285 -12.86 1.32 -11.09
C THR A 285 -13.38 0.97 -12.47
N ARG A 286 -14.15 -0.11 -12.60
CA ARG A 286 -14.84 -0.45 -13.86
C ARG A 286 -16.29 0.06 -13.84
N PRO A 287 -16.90 0.31 -15.01
CA PRO A 287 -18.34 0.58 -15.08
C PRO A 287 -19.15 -0.53 -14.40
N GLY A 288 -20.07 -0.17 -13.51
CA GLY A 288 -20.88 -1.13 -12.74
C GLY A 288 -20.28 -1.56 -11.40
N ASP A 289 -19.01 -1.25 -11.12
CA ASP A 289 -18.45 -1.43 -9.78
C ASP A 289 -19.02 -0.37 -8.81
N ASP A 290 -19.31 -0.78 -7.58
CA ASP A 290 -19.81 0.06 -6.48
C ASP A 290 -18.68 0.72 -5.66
N GLY A 291 -17.47 0.73 -6.20
CA GLY A 291 -16.27 1.31 -5.61
C GLY A 291 -15.00 0.76 -6.24
N PRO A 292 -13.83 1.36 -5.96
CA PRO A 292 -12.57 0.90 -6.52
C PRO A 292 -12.15 -0.47 -5.98
N LEU A 293 -11.32 -1.15 -6.76
CA LEU A 293 -10.65 -2.42 -6.43
C LEU A 293 -9.16 -2.32 -6.77
N LEU A 294 -8.37 -3.21 -6.20
CA LEU A 294 -6.99 -3.48 -6.62
C LEU A 294 -7.01 -4.56 -7.70
N TYR A 295 -6.36 -4.33 -8.83
CA TYR A 295 -6.33 -5.28 -9.96
C TYR A 295 -4.92 -5.84 -10.14
N PRO A 296 -4.72 -7.16 -10.01
CA PRO A 296 -3.50 -7.82 -10.48
C PRO A 296 -3.37 -7.67 -12.00
N VAL A 297 -2.59 -6.68 -12.44
CA VAL A 297 -2.38 -6.40 -13.87
C VAL A 297 -1.07 -6.96 -14.39
N ASP A 298 -0.33 -7.75 -13.62
CA ASP A 298 0.83 -8.49 -14.11
C ASP A 298 0.96 -9.86 -13.42
N LEU A 299 0.02 -10.77 -13.69
CA LEU A 299 -0.09 -12.05 -13.00
C LEU A 299 0.64 -13.17 -13.76
N GLU A 300 1.97 -13.15 -13.72
CA GLU A 300 2.78 -14.15 -14.43
C GLU A 300 3.18 -15.34 -13.58
N VAL A 301 3.21 -15.18 -12.26
CA VAL A 301 3.68 -16.20 -11.32
C VAL A 301 2.53 -16.60 -10.41
N TYR A 302 2.13 -17.87 -10.49
CA TYR A 302 1.03 -18.44 -9.72
C TYR A 302 1.20 -19.94 -9.49
N PHE A 303 0.38 -20.52 -8.62
CA PHE A 303 0.47 -21.90 -8.12
C PHE A 303 1.78 -22.23 -7.38
N THR A 304 2.49 -21.21 -6.90
CA THR A 304 3.70 -21.39 -6.10
C THR A 304 3.36 -21.71 -4.64
N ASP A 305 4.13 -22.58 -4.00
CA ASP A 305 3.91 -22.92 -2.59
C ASP A 305 4.69 -21.94 -1.71
N SER A 306 4.04 -21.38 -0.69
CA SER A 306 4.67 -20.46 0.26
C SER A 306 4.00 -20.57 1.63
N ASP A 307 4.79 -20.31 2.66
CA ASP A 307 4.35 -20.31 4.05
C ASP A 307 4.20 -18.89 4.62
N HIS A 308 4.40 -17.84 3.81
CA HIS A 308 4.27 -16.44 4.25
C HIS A 308 3.62 -15.53 3.21
N LEU A 309 2.84 -14.55 3.68
CA LEU A 309 2.10 -13.61 2.81
C LEU A 309 3.05 -12.73 1.96
N SER A 310 4.25 -12.40 2.46
CA SER A 310 5.24 -11.57 1.74
C SER A 310 5.69 -12.19 0.42
N ALA A 311 5.60 -13.53 0.28
CA ALA A 311 5.93 -14.19 -0.99
C ALA A 311 5.03 -13.76 -2.14
N THR A 312 3.84 -13.24 -1.83
CA THR A 312 2.92 -12.68 -2.84
C THR A 312 3.42 -11.35 -3.43
N GLY A 313 4.26 -10.61 -2.71
CA GLY A 313 4.61 -9.23 -3.02
C GLY A 313 3.62 -8.18 -2.50
N LEU A 314 2.49 -8.61 -1.91
CA LEU A 314 1.48 -7.70 -1.34
C LEU A 314 1.98 -6.97 -0.09
N VAL A 315 2.78 -7.64 0.73
CA VAL A 315 3.31 -7.12 2.00
C VAL A 315 4.82 -7.27 2.05
N GLN A 316 5.48 -6.50 2.91
CA GLN A 316 6.93 -6.49 3.02
C GLN A 316 7.44 -7.78 3.64
N ASP A 317 8.59 -8.26 3.15
CA ASP A 317 9.30 -9.37 3.77
C ASP A 317 9.99 -8.90 5.06
N PRO A 318 9.74 -9.55 6.22
CA PRO A 318 10.43 -9.24 7.47
C PRO A 318 11.96 -9.35 7.38
N ALA A 319 12.48 -10.22 6.52
CA ALA A 319 13.92 -10.39 6.29
C ALA A 319 14.54 -9.29 5.40
N GLY A 320 13.72 -8.38 4.87
CA GLY A 320 14.11 -7.33 3.94
C GLY A 320 13.72 -7.66 2.50
N GLY A 321 13.46 -6.62 1.71
CA GLY A 321 12.97 -6.76 0.33
C GLY A 321 12.59 -5.41 -0.29
N PRO A 322 12.01 -5.39 -1.49
CA PRO A 322 11.48 -4.19 -2.11
C PRO A 322 10.44 -3.53 -1.18
N HIS A 323 10.52 -2.21 -1.00
CA HIS A 323 9.58 -1.48 -0.15
C HIS A 323 8.32 -1.01 -0.89
N HIS A 324 8.27 -1.12 -2.22
CA HIS A 324 7.09 -0.83 -3.05
C HIS A 324 6.22 -2.08 -3.24
N VAL A 325 5.68 -2.57 -2.13
CA VAL A 325 4.78 -3.73 -2.09
C VAL A 325 3.38 -3.37 -2.59
N GLY A 326 2.55 -4.38 -2.91
CA GLY A 326 1.20 -4.15 -3.42
C GLY A 326 0.28 -3.38 -2.46
N LEU A 327 0.41 -3.63 -1.16
CA LEU A 327 -0.36 -2.98 -0.09
C LEU A 327 0.53 -2.01 0.70
N GLU A 328 1.07 -1.02 -0.02
CA GLU A 328 1.95 0.01 0.56
C GLU A 328 1.19 0.89 1.58
N SER A 329 1.71 0.97 2.81
CA SER A 329 1.13 1.81 3.89
C SER A 329 1.77 3.19 4.03
N VAL A 330 2.86 3.43 3.29
CA VAL A 330 3.62 4.69 3.35
C VAL A 330 3.64 5.33 1.95
N PRO A 331 3.16 6.58 1.78
CA PRO A 331 3.22 7.27 0.50
C PRO A 331 4.65 7.76 0.24
N ARG A 332 5.53 6.85 -0.23
CA ARG A 332 6.95 7.11 -0.49
C ARG A 332 7.14 7.97 -1.73
N TRP A 333 8.10 8.90 -1.69
CA TRP A 333 8.45 9.73 -2.84
C TRP A 333 9.21 8.96 -3.91
N CYS A 334 10.04 7.98 -3.54
CA CYS A 334 10.78 7.21 -4.53
C CYS A 334 9.82 6.44 -5.44
N ASP A 335 10.21 6.36 -6.70
CA ASP A 335 9.67 5.43 -7.68
C ASP A 335 10.73 4.36 -7.99
N LEU A 336 10.27 3.17 -8.35
CA LEU A 336 11.15 2.13 -8.89
C LEU A 336 11.65 2.51 -10.29
N ASP A 337 10.81 3.24 -11.02
CA ASP A 337 10.98 3.47 -12.45
C ASP A 337 11.63 4.82 -12.78
N GLY A 338 11.81 5.04 -14.07
CA GLY A 338 12.26 6.30 -14.65
C GLY A 338 13.60 6.21 -15.37
N PRO A 339 13.95 7.23 -16.16
CA PRO A 339 15.08 7.16 -17.07
C PRO A 339 16.43 7.09 -16.33
N PRO A 340 17.31 6.14 -16.65
CA PRO A 340 18.57 5.90 -15.95
C PRO A 340 19.57 7.05 -16.08
N THR A 341 19.36 7.95 -17.06
CA THR A 341 20.10 9.19 -17.23
C THR A 341 19.18 10.40 -17.11
N CYS A 342 19.74 11.53 -16.72
CA CYS A 342 19.01 12.78 -16.55
C CYS A 342 19.95 13.99 -16.73
N TRP A 343 19.39 15.13 -17.13
CA TRP A 343 20.12 16.39 -17.20
C TRP A 343 20.05 17.12 -15.87
N THR A 344 21.18 17.64 -15.40
CA THR A 344 21.29 18.47 -14.20
C THR A 344 21.75 19.87 -14.60
N VAL A 345 21.21 20.89 -13.95
CA VAL A 345 21.63 22.28 -14.18
C VAL A 345 22.81 22.56 -13.25
N GLY A 346 23.98 22.86 -13.80
CA GLY A 346 25.11 23.30 -12.98
C GLY A 346 24.95 24.73 -12.48
N ASN A 347 25.81 25.13 -11.54
CA ASN A 347 25.80 26.48 -10.97
C ASN A 347 26.04 27.60 -12.01
N ASP A 348 26.61 27.25 -13.16
CA ASP A 348 26.82 28.09 -14.33
C ASP A 348 25.61 28.15 -15.28
N GLY A 349 24.50 27.50 -14.93
CA GLY A 349 23.30 27.38 -15.76
C GLY A 349 23.42 26.36 -16.89
N VAL A 350 24.56 25.66 -17.00
CA VAL A 350 24.80 24.70 -18.10
C VAL A 350 24.21 23.34 -17.74
N LEU A 351 23.42 22.78 -18.67
CA LEU A 351 22.90 21.43 -18.58
C LEU A 351 24.02 20.40 -18.73
N ARG A 352 24.10 19.48 -17.78
CA ARG A 352 25.03 18.37 -17.77
C ARG A 352 24.28 17.06 -17.66
N LEU A 353 24.55 16.16 -18.60
CA LEU A 353 23.98 14.83 -18.59
C LEU A 353 24.73 13.94 -17.62
N ALA A 354 24.01 13.23 -16.76
CA ALA A 354 24.58 12.32 -15.79
C ALA A 354 23.73 11.06 -15.63
N ARG A 355 24.38 9.96 -15.23
CA ARG A 355 23.67 8.77 -14.75
C ARG A 355 22.98 9.09 -13.43
N ARG A 356 21.73 8.72 -13.32
CA ARG A 356 20.92 8.88 -12.12
C ARG A 356 21.41 7.90 -11.05
N THR A 357 21.82 8.41 -9.90
CA THR A 357 22.27 7.59 -8.74
C THR A 357 21.24 7.54 -7.62
N ARG A 358 20.15 8.32 -7.74
CA ARG A 358 19.06 8.45 -6.76
C ARG A 358 17.72 8.07 -7.40
N PRO A 359 16.73 7.58 -6.64
CA PRO A 359 15.40 7.29 -7.20
C PRO A 359 14.71 8.57 -7.71
N VAL A 360 13.86 8.44 -8.72
CA VAL A 360 13.01 9.55 -9.17
C VAL A 360 11.90 9.76 -8.15
N ALA A 361 11.53 11.02 -7.92
CA ALA A 361 10.36 11.37 -7.13
C ALA A 361 9.09 11.16 -7.96
N ARG A 362 8.19 10.29 -7.50
CA ARG A 362 6.84 10.16 -8.06
C ARG A 362 5.92 11.24 -7.49
N THR A 363 5.14 11.85 -8.36
CA THR A 363 4.02 12.75 -8.00
C THR A 363 2.67 12.04 -8.08
N TRP A 364 2.68 10.77 -8.49
CA TRP A 364 1.51 9.95 -8.72
C TRP A 364 1.77 8.53 -8.26
N THR A 365 0.75 7.89 -7.69
CA THR A 365 0.77 6.45 -7.42
C THR A 365 -0.58 5.85 -7.72
N ARG A 366 -0.56 4.64 -8.29
CA ARG A 366 -1.76 3.87 -8.60
C ARG A 366 -2.11 2.87 -7.52
N SER A 367 -1.19 2.51 -6.62
CA SER A 367 -1.38 1.43 -5.64
C SER A 367 -1.61 1.93 -4.21
N VAL A 368 -1.10 3.11 -3.86
CA VAL A 368 -1.30 3.65 -2.50
C VAL A 368 -2.69 4.25 -2.38
N VAL A 369 -3.42 3.80 -1.36
CA VAL A 369 -4.77 4.26 -1.05
C VAL A 369 -4.81 4.86 0.35
N ALA A 370 -5.44 6.02 0.47
CA ALA A 370 -5.71 6.69 1.72
C ALA A 370 -7.19 6.99 1.89
N ASP A 371 -7.55 7.53 3.05
CA ASP A 371 -8.87 8.08 3.29
C ASP A 371 -8.86 9.61 3.41
N THR A 372 -10.05 10.23 3.48
CA THR A 372 -10.21 11.68 3.63
C THR A 372 -9.72 12.22 4.99
N ALA A 373 -9.43 11.36 5.96
CA ALA A 373 -8.78 11.72 7.22
C ALA A 373 -7.24 11.66 7.15
N GLY A 374 -6.67 11.35 5.98
CA GLY A 374 -5.22 11.27 5.77
C GLY A 374 -4.59 9.96 6.26
N ARG A 375 -5.41 8.94 6.57
CA ARG A 375 -4.97 7.61 6.99
C ARG A 375 -4.60 6.79 5.76
N VAL A 376 -3.38 6.29 5.69
CA VAL A 376 -2.83 5.60 4.52
C VAL A 376 -2.69 4.10 4.78
N GLY A 377 -2.96 3.27 3.76
CA GLY A 377 -2.84 1.82 3.87
C GLY A 377 -3.96 1.18 4.70
N TYR A 378 -3.83 -0.13 4.91
CA TYR A 378 -4.86 -0.90 5.61
C TYR A 378 -4.69 -0.97 7.13
N GLY A 379 -3.58 -0.47 7.71
CA GLY A 379 -3.37 -0.50 9.17
C GLY A 379 -4.56 0.06 9.96
N PRO A 380 -5.09 1.25 9.61
CA PRO A 380 -6.30 1.83 10.21
C PRO A 380 -7.59 1.07 9.96
N TYR A 381 -7.57 0.08 9.07
CA TYR A 381 -8.69 -0.77 8.65
C TYR A 381 -8.35 -2.25 8.79
N LEU A 382 -7.44 -2.60 9.71
CA LEU A 382 -6.92 -3.95 9.86
C LEU A 382 -8.03 -4.96 10.13
N ASP A 383 -9.05 -4.59 10.91
CA ASP A 383 -10.22 -5.43 11.17
C ASP A 383 -11.00 -5.77 9.88
N ALA A 384 -11.24 -4.78 9.02
CA ALA A 384 -11.89 -5.00 7.73
C ALA A 384 -11.04 -5.84 6.78
N MET A 385 -9.74 -5.57 6.71
CA MET A 385 -8.76 -6.35 5.94
C MET A 385 -8.77 -7.83 6.35
N LEU A 386 -8.62 -8.12 7.64
CA LEU A 386 -8.60 -9.49 8.14
C LEU A 386 -9.98 -10.17 7.99
N ARG A 387 -11.09 -9.43 8.14
CA ARG A 387 -12.44 -9.94 7.85
C ARG A 387 -12.55 -10.42 6.41
N GLY A 388 -12.10 -9.61 5.45
CA GLY A 388 -12.12 -9.96 4.03
C GLY A 388 -11.27 -11.19 3.71
N MET A 389 -10.10 -11.31 4.35
CA MET A 389 -9.26 -12.50 4.23
C MET A 389 -10.01 -13.76 4.71
N PHE A 390 -10.66 -13.68 5.88
CA PHE A 390 -11.42 -14.79 6.44
C PHE A 390 -12.65 -15.15 5.58
N ASP A 391 -13.37 -14.15 5.06
CA ASP A 391 -14.53 -14.35 4.17
C ASP A 391 -14.14 -15.12 2.91
N ALA A 392 -13.11 -14.66 2.20
CA ALA A 392 -12.63 -15.31 0.99
C ALA A 392 -12.05 -16.70 1.29
N TRP A 393 -11.28 -16.85 2.36
CA TRP A 393 -10.67 -18.12 2.71
C TRP A 393 -11.69 -19.19 3.07
N THR A 394 -12.68 -18.84 3.91
CA THR A 394 -13.76 -19.76 4.27
C THR A 394 -14.63 -20.13 3.07
N LEU A 395 -14.88 -19.19 2.14
CA LEU A 395 -15.53 -19.47 0.87
C LEU A 395 -14.75 -20.50 0.05
N MET A 396 -13.43 -20.32 -0.08
CA MET A 396 -12.56 -21.24 -0.80
C MET A 396 -12.49 -22.61 -0.14
N CYS A 397 -12.38 -22.70 1.19
CA CYS A 397 -12.40 -23.97 1.92
C CYS A 397 -13.71 -24.74 1.69
N ARG A 398 -14.87 -24.07 1.73
CA ARG A 398 -16.17 -24.73 1.52
C ARG A 398 -16.39 -25.21 0.09
N ASN A 399 -15.69 -24.62 -0.87
CA ASN A 399 -15.82 -24.93 -2.30
C ASN A 399 -14.55 -25.55 -2.88
N ARG A 400 -13.67 -26.10 -2.04
CA ARG A 400 -12.34 -26.60 -2.42
C ARG A 400 -12.37 -27.57 -3.60
N GLU A 401 -13.26 -28.55 -3.58
CA GLU A 401 -13.38 -29.56 -4.65
C GLU A 401 -13.83 -28.93 -5.97
N ARG A 402 -14.84 -28.04 -5.91
CA ARG A 402 -15.34 -27.32 -7.09
C ARG A 402 -14.26 -26.41 -7.69
N ILE A 403 -13.47 -25.74 -6.86
CA ILE A 403 -12.35 -24.90 -7.30
C ILE A 403 -11.27 -25.77 -7.94
N ALA A 404 -10.90 -26.88 -7.31
CA ALA A 404 -9.90 -27.80 -7.85
C ALA A 404 -10.32 -28.39 -9.19
N GLN A 405 -11.60 -28.76 -9.34
CA GLN A 405 -12.16 -29.21 -10.60
C GLN A 405 -12.11 -28.10 -11.67
N PHE A 406 -12.56 -26.89 -11.34
CA PHE A 406 -12.52 -25.75 -12.26
C PHE A 406 -11.10 -25.47 -12.75
N VAL A 407 -10.13 -25.45 -11.84
CA VAL A 407 -8.71 -25.28 -12.17
C VAL A 407 -8.19 -26.44 -13.01
N ALA A 408 -8.56 -27.69 -12.72
CA ALA A 408 -8.12 -28.84 -13.51
C ALA A 408 -8.66 -28.81 -14.96
N GLU A 409 -9.88 -28.31 -15.16
CA GLU A 409 -10.51 -28.17 -16.47
C GLU A 409 -9.93 -27.00 -17.28
N ARG A 410 -9.51 -25.91 -16.62
CA ARG A 410 -9.10 -24.67 -17.29
C ARG A 410 -7.61 -24.37 -17.29
N ALA A 411 -6.82 -24.92 -16.36
CA ALA A 411 -5.37 -24.70 -16.33
C ALA A 411 -4.60 -25.27 -17.55
N PRO A 412 -5.02 -26.38 -18.21
CA PRO A 412 -4.34 -26.84 -19.42
C PRO A 412 -4.28 -25.75 -20.50
N GLY A 413 -3.09 -25.53 -21.06
CA GLY A 413 -2.85 -24.46 -22.05
C GLY A 413 -2.46 -23.11 -21.45
N HIS A 414 -2.60 -22.91 -20.14
CA HIS A 414 -2.05 -21.73 -19.47
C HIS A 414 -0.58 -21.94 -19.08
N VAL A 415 0.19 -20.86 -18.98
CA VAL A 415 1.61 -20.90 -18.66
C VAL A 415 1.99 -19.90 -17.57
N VAL A 416 2.94 -20.33 -16.73
CA VAL A 416 3.45 -19.63 -15.55
C VAL A 416 4.90 -19.25 -15.80
N ARG A 417 5.28 -17.99 -15.55
CA ARG A 417 6.69 -17.55 -15.59
C ARG A 417 7.47 -18.21 -14.47
N VAL A 418 8.68 -18.67 -14.79
CA VAL A 418 9.63 -19.22 -13.83
C VAL A 418 10.78 -18.24 -13.68
N LEU A 419 10.87 -17.63 -12.50
CA LEU A 419 11.98 -16.74 -12.16
C LEU A 419 13.19 -17.58 -11.76
N ALA A 420 14.18 -17.65 -12.66
CA ALA A 420 15.43 -18.36 -12.38
C ALA A 420 16.29 -17.62 -11.35
N ARG A 421 16.26 -16.28 -11.38
CA ARG A 421 17.05 -15.36 -10.55
C ARG A 421 16.29 -14.03 -10.37
N PRO A 422 16.66 -13.18 -9.41
CA PRO A 422 16.20 -11.79 -9.35
C PRO A 422 16.48 -11.04 -10.66
N THR A 423 15.47 -10.36 -11.21
CA THR A 423 15.56 -9.58 -12.46
C THR A 423 16.73 -8.59 -12.46
N ARG A 424 17.05 -7.99 -11.31
CA ARG A 424 18.15 -7.02 -11.18
C ARG A 424 19.50 -7.59 -11.58
N GLU A 425 19.77 -8.87 -11.29
CA GLU A 425 21.03 -9.50 -11.68
C GLU A 425 21.21 -9.53 -13.21
N TYR A 426 20.12 -9.72 -13.95
CA TYR A 426 20.14 -9.66 -15.41
C TYR A 426 20.27 -8.24 -15.94
N ALA A 427 19.59 -7.28 -15.32
CA ALA A 427 19.71 -5.86 -15.70
C ALA A 427 21.15 -5.36 -15.51
N ASP A 428 21.80 -5.75 -14.41
CA ASP A 428 23.21 -5.44 -14.16
C ASP A 428 24.11 -6.10 -15.23
N ALA A 429 23.82 -7.35 -15.61
CA ALA A 429 24.58 -8.05 -16.65
C ALA A 429 24.44 -7.43 -18.05
N LEU A 430 23.25 -6.93 -18.42
CA LEU A 430 23.01 -6.26 -19.69
C LEU A 430 23.74 -4.91 -19.82
N THR A 431 24.15 -4.33 -18.69
CA THR A 431 24.82 -3.02 -18.64
C THR A 431 26.31 -3.08 -18.32
N ALA A 432 26.86 -4.28 -18.07
CA ALA A 432 28.26 -4.49 -17.73
C ALA A 432 29.18 -4.54 -18.98
N ASP A 433 30.42 -4.06 -18.84
CA ASP A 433 31.35 -3.87 -19.97
C ASP A 433 32.30 -5.06 -20.24
N HIS A 434 32.12 -6.21 -19.57
CA HIS A 434 33.11 -7.30 -19.53
C HIS A 434 32.53 -8.69 -19.86
N ASP A 435 33.27 -9.46 -20.67
CA ASP A 435 32.94 -10.83 -21.09
C ASP A 435 32.85 -11.83 -19.91
N ASP A 436 33.50 -11.52 -18.76
CA ASP A 436 33.49 -12.36 -17.55
C ASP A 436 32.10 -12.57 -16.94
N VAL A 437 31.20 -11.58 -17.11
CA VAL A 437 29.82 -11.64 -16.60
C VAL A 437 29.03 -12.77 -17.25
N ALA A 438 29.32 -13.11 -18.51
CA ALA A 438 28.61 -14.17 -19.23
C ALA A 438 28.85 -15.55 -18.61
N SER A 439 30.02 -15.80 -18.02
CA SER A 439 30.37 -17.13 -17.49
C SER A 439 29.52 -17.56 -16.28
N ALA A 440 28.92 -16.60 -15.56
CA ALA A 440 28.06 -16.82 -14.39
C ALA A 440 26.62 -17.29 -14.73
N PHE A 441 26.22 -17.18 -16.00
CA PHE A 441 24.87 -17.52 -16.48
C PHE A 441 24.84 -18.86 -17.23
N ALA A 442 23.71 -19.56 -17.19
CA ALA A 442 23.42 -20.76 -17.95
C ALA A 442 23.49 -20.53 -19.47
N PRO A 443 23.65 -21.59 -20.29
CA PRO A 443 23.61 -21.47 -21.75
C PRO A 443 22.36 -20.75 -22.28
N ASP A 444 21.17 -21.09 -21.79
CA ASP A 444 19.93 -20.44 -22.20
C ASP A 444 19.82 -19.02 -21.68
N GLU A 445 20.23 -18.74 -20.43
CA GLU A 445 20.30 -17.36 -19.89
C GLU A 445 21.21 -16.48 -20.78
N ARG A 446 22.44 -16.95 -21.09
CA ARG A 446 23.37 -16.25 -21.98
C ARG A 446 22.80 -16.02 -23.37
N ALA A 447 22.08 -16.99 -23.93
CA ALA A 447 21.50 -16.87 -25.25
C ALA A 447 20.42 -15.78 -25.33
N GLN A 448 19.68 -15.53 -24.24
CA GLN A 448 18.72 -14.41 -24.17
C GLN A 448 19.42 -13.08 -23.90
N LEU A 449 20.38 -13.04 -22.98
CA LEU A 449 21.19 -11.86 -22.69
C LEU A 449 21.94 -11.35 -23.93
N ALA A 450 22.48 -12.25 -24.75
CA ALA A 450 23.14 -11.90 -26.01
C ALA A 450 22.21 -11.22 -27.04
N ARG A 451 20.89 -11.29 -26.85
CA ARG A 451 19.88 -10.57 -27.65
C ARG A 451 19.45 -9.24 -27.01
N GLY A 452 19.99 -8.87 -25.86
CA GLY A 452 19.58 -7.69 -25.12
C GLY A 452 18.25 -7.86 -24.36
N ASP A 453 17.83 -9.10 -24.09
CA ASP A 453 16.62 -9.39 -23.32
C ASP A 453 16.98 -9.83 -21.90
N VAL A 454 16.13 -9.50 -20.93
CA VAL A 454 16.16 -10.22 -19.65
C VAL A 454 15.60 -11.63 -19.88
N PRO A 455 16.33 -12.69 -19.46
CA PRO A 455 15.89 -14.07 -19.65
C PRO A 455 14.47 -14.32 -19.14
N TYR A 456 13.63 -14.83 -20.04
CA TYR A 456 12.24 -15.17 -19.75
C TYR A 456 12.06 -16.69 -19.91
N PHE A 457 11.62 -17.35 -18.85
CA PHE A 457 11.34 -18.78 -18.82
C PHE A 457 9.92 -19.01 -18.31
N PHE A 458 9.29 -20.08 -18.78
CA PHE A 458 7.95 -20.43 -18.36
C PHE A 458 7.73 -21.95 -18.38
N ARG A 459 6.64 -22.40 -17.75
CA ARG A 459 6.15 -23.78 -17.78
C ARG A 459 4.64 -23.76 -17.95
N THR A 460 4.07 -24.88 -18.39
CA THR A 460 2.62 -25.04 -18.32
C THR A 460 2.16 -25.03 -16.85
N ALA A 461 0.98 -24.45 -16.61
CA ALA A 461 0.40 -24.34 -15.27
C ALA A 461 0.09 -25.73 -14.67
N ASP A 462 -0.15 -26.73 -15.53
CA ASP A 462 -0.41 -28.10 -15.15
C ASP A 462 0.87 -28.91 -14.81
N GLY A 463 2.05 -28.31 -15.01
CA GLY A 463 3.35 -28.95 -14.80
C GLY A 463 3.90 -29.50 -16.12
N GLY A 464 5.21 -29.34 -16.33
CA GLY A 464 5.86 -29.67 -17.61
C GLY A 464 7.31 -29.21 -17.64
N PRO A 465 8.06 -29.45 -18.74
CA PRO A 465 9.44 -29.00 -18.89
C PRO A 465 9.54 -27.46 -18.85
N LEU A 466 10.73 -26.95 -18.53
CA LEU A 466 11.01 -25.52 -18.61
C LEU A 466 11.07 -25.14 -20.08
N GLN A 467 10.46 -24.02 -20.44
CA GLN A 467 10.40 -23.54 -21.80
C GLN A 467 10.89 -22.10 -21.91
N ALA A 468 11.39 -21.76 -23.09
CA ALA A 468 11.71 -20.40 -23.50
C ALA A 468 11.35 -20.17 -24.98
N LEU A 469 11.17 -18.92 -25.36
CA LEU A 469 11.02 -18.53 -26.76
C LEU A 469 12.40 -18.21 -27.37
N ARG A 470 12.72 -18.82 -28.53
CA ARG A 470 13.97 -18.51 -29.27
C ARG A 470 13.89 -17.20 -30.05
N LYS A 471 12.70 -16.82 -30.50
CA LYS A 471 12.40 -15.58 -31.23
C LYS A 471 10.92 -15.21 -31.02
N PRO A 472 10.54 -13.92 -31.14
CA PRO A 472 9.14 -13.52 -31.12
C PRO A 472 8.31 -14.24 -32.20
N GLY A 473 7.12 -14.72 -31.83
CA GLY A 473 6.23 -15.53 -32.68
C GLY A 473 6.81 -16.89 -33.09
N GLY A 474 7.85 -17.36 -32.40
CA GLY A 474 8.48 -18.66 -32.64
C GLY A 474 7.92 -19.76 -31.73
N ARG A 475 8.20 -21.02 -32.07
CA ARG A 475 7.82 -22.15 -31.22
C ARG A 475 8.62 -22.14 -29.91
N ALA A 476 7.94 -22.40 -28.79
CA ALA A 476 8.57 -22.68 -27.51
C ALA A 476 9.53 -23.89 -27.62
N VAL A 477 10.68 -23.79 -26.96
CA VAL A 477 11.68 -24.87 -26.88
C VAL A 477 11.98 -25.19 -25.43
N ASP A 478 12.34 -26.44 -25.18
CA ASP A 478 12.82 -26.85 -23.87
C ASP A 478 14.11 -26.10 -23.53
N ALA A 479 14.20 -25.65 -22.27
CA ALA A 479 15.33 -24.89 -21.73
C ALA A 479 15.88 -25.57 -20.47
N GLU A 480 17.15 -25.33 -20.16
CA GLU A 480 17.80 -25.89 -18.97
C GLU A 480 18.38 -24.79 -18.07
N LEU A 481 18.15 -24.92 -16.76
CA LEU A 481 18.76 -24.08 -15.73
C LEU A 481 19.68 -24.94 -14.84
N PRO A 482 20.92 -24.50 -14.57
CA PRO A 482 21.87 -25.20 -13.71
C PRO A 482 21.49 -24.99 -12.25
N GLY A 483 20.54 -25.80 -11.76
CA GLY A 483 20.12 -25.81 -10.35
C GLY A 483 18.61 -25.78 -10.18
N PRO A 484 18.10 -26.01 -8.95
CA PRO A 484 16.69 -25.80 -8.67
C PRO A 484 16.38 -24.32 -8.92
N ALA A 485 15.53 -24.03 -9.92
CA ALA A 485 15.00 -22.68 -10.14
C ALA A 485 14.49 -22.13 -8.80
N VAL A 486 14.76 -20.85 -8.51
CA VAL A 486 14.45 -20.23 -7.22
C VAL A 486 12.96 -20.39 -6.89
N GLY A 487 12.63 -21.41 -6.09
CA GLY A 487 11.47 -21.55 -5.20
C GLY A 487 10.05 -21.34 -5.74
N ARG A 488 9.83 -21.06 -7.04
CA ARG A 488 8.55 -20.56 -7.57
C ARG A 488 8.05 -21.36 -8.76
N THR A 489 8.15 -22.69 -8.68
CA THR A 489 7.52 -23.58 -9.66
C THR A 489 6.08 -23.90 -9.27
N PRO A 490 5.16 -24.05 -10.23
CA PRO A 490 3.80 -24.51 -9.96
C PRO A 490 3.80 -25.83 -9.21
N THR A 491 2.98 -25.95 -8.17
CA THR A 491 2.83 -27.18 -7.39
C THR A 491 1.41 -27.74 -7.49
N ALA A 492 1.31 -29.07 -7.57
CA ALA A 492 0.03 -29.77 -7.54
C ALA A 492 -0.74 -29.53 -6.23
N ALA A 493 -0.03 -29.34 -5.11
CA ALA A 493 -0.64 -29.09 -3.80
C ALA A 493 -1.48 -27.80 -3.78
N VAL A 494 -1.01 -26.74 -4.43
CA VAL A 494 -1.73 -25.47 -4.54
C VAL A 494 -2.88 -25.60 -5.53
N ARG A 495 -2.62 -26.15 -6.73
CA ARG A 495 -3.64 -26.35 -7.79
C ARG A 495 -4.84 -27.18 -7.36
N GLU A 496 -4.59 -28.28 -6.66
CA GLU A 496 -5.63 -29.21 -6.19
C GLU A 496 -6.30 -28.73 -4.90
N GLY A 497 -6.02 -27.50 -4.47
CA GLY A 497 -6.54 -26.91 -3.24
C GLY A 497 -6.16 -27.68 -1.98
N ARG A 498 -5.13 -28.53 -2.00
CA ARG A 498 -4.70 -29.33 -0.82
C ARG A 498 -4.21 -28.47 0.33
N ARG A 499 -3.94 -27.18 0.07
CA ARG A 499 -3.54 -26.18 1.06
C ARG A 499 -4.72 -25.34 1.58
N LEU A 500 -5.95 -25.54 1.09
CA LEU A 500 -7.14 -24.79 1.51
C LEU A 500 -7.74 -25.40 2.78
N ASP A 501 -7.09 -25.17 3.91
CA ASP A 501 -7.57 -25.54 5.24
C ASP A 501 -7.64 -24.31 6.16
N LEU A 502 -8.46 -24.37 7.22
CA LEU A 502 -8.62 -23.24 8.13
C LEU A 502 -7.32 -22.85 8.84
N ALA A 503 -6.40 -23.78 9.10
CA ALA A 503 -5.19 -23.50 9.86
C ALA A 503 -4.22 -22.62 9.07
N ARG A 504 -4.11 -22.86 7.76
CA ARG A 504 -3.23 -22.10 6.86
C ARG A 504 -3.57 -20.62 6.74
N LEU A 505 -4.84 -20.24 6.90
CA LEU A 505 -5.21 -18.83 6.94
C LEU A 505 -4.41 -18.06 7.99
N GLY A 506 -4.12 -18.69 9.14
CA GLY A 506 -3.37 -18.09 10.21
C GLY A 506 -1.99 -17.57 9.79
N LEU A 507 -1.32 -18.23 8.83
CA LEU A 507 -0.03 -17.78 8.31
C LEU A 507 -0.16 -16.47 7.55
N ALA A 508 -1.20 -16.35 6.72
CA ALA A 508 -1.49 -15.14 5.98
C ALA A 508 -1.93 -13.99 6.90
N LEU A 509 -2.79 -14.28 7.89
CA LEU A 509 -3.24 -13.29 8.88
C LEU A 509 -2.05 -12.72 9.68
N ARG A 510 -1.14 -13.59 10.13
CA ARG A 510 0.08 -13.18 10.83
C ARG A 510 0.92 -12.24 9.95
N GLY A 511 1.18 -12.62 8.70
CA GLY A 511 1.95 -11.77 7.77
C GLY A 511 1.27 -10.43 7.48
N ALA A 512 -0.06 -10.39 7.39
CA ALA A 512 -0.82 -9.15 7.23
C ALA A 512 -0.71 -8.25 8.47
N VAL A 513 -0.73 -8.81 9.68
CA VAL A 513 -0.54 -8.05 10.92
C VAL A 513 0.88 -7.52 11.05
N GLU A 514 1.89 -8.38 10.81
CA GLU A 514 3.30 -8.02 10.94
C GLU A 514 3.67 -6.81 10.07
N HIS A 515 3.15 -6.74 8.85
CA HIS A 515 3.41 -5.65 7.89
C HIS A 515 2.98 -4.27 8.39
N VAL A 516 1.84 -4.16 9.07
CA VAL A 516 1.28 -2.87 9.52
C VAL A 516 1.44 -2.64 11.01
N PHE A 517 2.04 -3.56 11.76
CA PHE A 517 2.11 -3.45 13.22
C PHE A 517 2.75 -2.13 13.68
N ALA A 518 3.78 -1.67 12.97
CA ALA A 518 4.45 -0.40 13.25
C ALA A 518 3.54 0.83 13.06
N ASP A 519 2.49 0.71 12.24
CA ASP A 519 1.51 1.76 11.97
C ASP A 519 0.39 1.77 13.04
N LEU A 520 0.30 0.75 13.91
CA LEU A 520 -0.71 0.64 14.96
C LEU A 520 -0.31 1.37 16.24
N ALA A 521 -1.30 1.95 16.94
CA ALA A 521 -1.06 2.78 18.11
C ALA A 521 -0.66 1.97 19.36
N GLY A 522 0.66 1.81 19.56
CA GLY A 522 1.25 1.20 20.75
C GLY A 522 1.51 -0.31 20.60
N PRO A 523 2.32 -0.90 21.49
CA PRO A 523 2.75 -2.30 21.38
C PRO A 523 1.69 -3.32 21.83
N ASP A 524 0.56 -2.85 22.38
CA ASP A 524 -0.61 -3.70 22.60
C ASP A 524 -1.80 -3.09 21.85
N VAL A 525 -2.45 -3.88 21.00
CA VAL A 525 -3.52 -3.41 20.13
C VAL A 525 -4.76 -4.25 20.38
N CYS A 526 -5.87 -3.61 20.76
CA CYS A 526 -7.17 -4.25 20.87
C CYS A 526 -8.15 -3.56 19.91
N LEU A 527 -8.68 -4.30 18.93
CA LEU A 527 -9.67 -3.82 17.96
C LEU A 527 -10.88 -4.75 17.97
N HIS A 528 -12.07 -4.16 17.80
CA HIS A 528 -13.32 -4.88 17.70
C HIS A 528 -14.19 -4.24 16.61
N GLY A 529 -14.66 -5.02 15.64
CA GLY A 529 -15.50 -4.51 14.56
C GLY A 529 -15.89 -5.61 13.57
N ASP A 530 -17.13 -5.59 13.07
CA ASP A 530 -17.68 -6.55 12.09
C ASP A 530 -17.41 -8.04 12.42
N GLY A 531 -17.60 -8.40 13.69
CA GLY A 531 -17.37 -9.76 14.18
C GLY A 531 -15.90 -10.17 14.18
N VAL A 532 -14.96 -9.23 14.10
CA VAL A 532 -13.52 -9.45 14.26
C VAL A 532 -13.07 -8.90 15.60
N ARG A 533 -12.29 -9.67 16.35
CA ARG A 533 -11.58 -9.19 17.55
C ARG A 533 -10.10 -9.43 17.38
N ILE A 534 -9.30 -8.40 17.57
CA ILE A 534 -7.84 -8.44 17.41
C ILE A 534 -7.24 -8.07 18.76
N ALA A 535 -6.32 -8.89 19.27
CA ALA A 535 -5.54 -8.63 20.46
C ALA A 535 -4.06 -8.92 20.17
N LEU A 536 -3.26 -7.88 19.96
CA LEU A 536 -1.83 -8.00 19.63
C LEU A 536 -0.98 -7.55 20.81
N HIS A 537 0.17 -8.19 20.99
CA HIS A 537 1.15 -7.97 22.05
C HIS A 537 2.58 -7.86 21.47
N GLY A 538 2.68 -7.17 20.33
CA GLY A 538 3.88 -7.11 19.50
C GLY A 538 3.62 -7.58 18.07
N PRO A 539 4.59 -7.40 17.15
CA PRO A 539 4.45 -7.80 15.76
C PRO A 539 4.29 -9.33 15.60
N HIS A 540 4.97 -10.10 16.44
CA HIS A 540 5.04 -11.57 16.33
C HIS A 540 4.18 -12.31 17.36
N ARG A 541 3.33 -11.61 18.13
CA ARG A 541 2.52 -12.22 19.18
C ARG A 541 1.15 -11.58 19.26
N GLY A 542 0.11 -12.39 19.15
CA GLY A 542 -1.26 -11.91 19.26
C GLY A 542 -2.27 -12.98 18.93
N GLU A 543 -3.53 -12.57 18.93
CA GLU A 543 -4.65 -13.37 18.46
C GLU A 543 -5.67 -12.54 17.68
N VAL A 544 -6.34 -13.20 16.76
CA VAL A 544 -7.47 -12.66 16.00
C VAL A 544 -8.59 -13.68 16.02
N SER A 545 -9.81 -13.24 16.34
CA SER A 545 -11.01 -14.08 16.32
C SER A 545 -12.05 -13.54 15.36
N PHE A 546 -12.76 -14.45 14.71
CA PHE A 546 -13.81 -14.18 13.75
C PHE A 546 -15.11 -14.86 14.19
N ASP A 547 -16.17 -14.08 14.27
CA ASP A 547 -17.52 -14.59 14.42
C ASP A 547 -17.99 -15.16 13.08
N TRP A 548 -18.51 -16.38 13.12
CA TRP A 548 -19.10 -17.07 11.99
C TRP A 548 -20.55 -17.43 12.31
N ALA A 549 -21.38 -16.38 12.34
CA ALA A 549 -22.78 -16.43 12.80
C ALA A 549 -23.59 -17.58 12.17
N GLY A 550 -23.46 -17.79 10.85
CA GLY A 550 -24.17 -18.87 10.14
C GLY A 550 -23.81 -20.30 10.59
N THR A 551 -22.80 -20.46 11.44
CA THR A 551 -22.41 -21.74 12.06
C THR A 551 -22.53 -21.74 13.58
N GLY A 552 -22.79 -20.58 14.20
CA GLY A 552 -22.74 -20.41 15.66
C GLY A 552 -21.34 -20.66 16.24
N ARG A 553 -20.27 -20.42 15.48
CA ARG A 553 -18.88 -20.68 15.89
C ARG A 553 -18.03 -19.41 15.84
N ARG A 554 -17.10 -19.31 16.79
CA ARG A 554 -16.01 -18.33 16.78
C ARG A 554 -14.70 -19.00 16.44
N ILE A 555 -14.02 -18.52 15.40
CA ILE A 555 -12.74 -19.05 14.95
C ILE A 555 -11.63 -18.14 15.45
N THR A 556 -10.76 -18.64 16.32
CA THR A 556 -9.64 -17.87 16.89
C THR A 556 -8.30 -18.40 16.38
N TYR A 557 -7.50 -17.50 15.84
CA TYR A 557 -6.11 -17.71 15.46
C TYR A 557 -5.22 -17.02 16.49
N ALA A 558 -4.38 -17.78 17.20
CA ALA A 558 -3.42 -17.23 18.14
C ALA A 558 -2.00 -17.63 17.72
N TRP A 559 -1.07 -16.68 17.77
CA TRP A 559 0.32 -16.94 17.40
C TRP A 559 1.32 -16.31 18.37
N ASP A 560 2.47 -16.96 18.44
CA ASP A 560 3.72 -16.44 18.98
C ASP A 560 4.82 -16.60 17.92
N GLU A 561 6.07 -16.29 18.28
CA GLU A 561 7.21 -16.37 17.35
C GLU A 561 7.36 -17.76 16.71
N THR A 562 6.97 -18.82 17.41
CA THR A 562 7.24 -20.22 17.06
C THR A 562 6.01 -21.04 16.69
N ARG A 563 4.82 -20.63 17.13
CA ARG A 563 3.61 -21.46 17.03
C ARG A 563 2.42 -20.65 16.56
N LEU A 564 1.58 -21.32 15.76
CA LEU A 564 0.24 -20.86 15.41
C LEU A 564 -0.78 -21.89 15.91
N ARG A 565 -1.84 -21.41 16.56
CA ARG A 565 -2.92 -22.23 17.11
C ARG A 565 -4.26 -21.77 16.56
N LEU A 566 -5.07 -22.73 16.16
CA LEU A 566 -6.46 -22.54 15.75
C LEU A 566 -7.37 -23.09 16.84
N ARG A 567 -8.35 -22.29 17.27
CA ARG A 567 -9.42 -22.70 18.20
C ARG A 567 -10.77 -22.40 17.57
N ILE A 568 -11.73 -23.30 17.76
CA ILE A 568 -13.10 -23.18 17.28
C ILE A 568 -14.01 -23.31 18.49
N ASP A 569 -14.59 -22.20 18.91
CA ASP A 569 -15.45 -22.11 20.10
C ASP A 569 -16.93 -22.01 19.68
N GLU A 570 -17.84 -22.44 20.55
CA GLU A 570 -19.27 -22.14 20.39
C GLU A 570 -19.53 -20.67 20.71
N MET A 571 -20.36 -20.04 19.88
CA MET A 571 -20.94 -18.75 20.18
C MET A 571 -22.15 -18.99 21.08
N SER A 572 -22.17 -18.37 22.26
CA SER A 572 -23.31 -18.44 23.17
C SER A 572 -24.43 -17.50 22.69
N GLU A 573 -25.67 -17.67 23.16
CA GLU A 573 -26.78 -16.72 22.91
C GLU A 573 -26.43 -15.28 23.37
N ALA A 574 -25.43 -15.11 24.23
CA ALA A 574 -24.88 -13.81 24.64
C ALA A 574 -23.92 -13.17 23.62
N ASP A 575 -23.60 -13.87 22.52
CA ASP A 575 -22.73 -13.42 21.42
C ASP A 575 -23.54 -12.97 20.15
N GLU A 576 -24.88 -12.93 20.18
CA GLU A 576 -25.71 -12.28 19.15
C GLU A 576 -25.62 -10.74 19.23
N PRO A 577 -25.91 -9.98 18.16
CA PRO A 577 -25.76 -8.53 18.15
C PRO A 577 -26.82 -7.86 19.04
N GLY A 578 -26.52 -7.78 20.33
CA GLY A 578 -27.32 -7.17 21.38
C GLY A 578 -26.55 -7.26 22.68
N GLY A 579 -25.75 -6.22 22.97
CA GLY A 579 -24.74 -6.20 24.04
C GLY A 579 -25.16 -6.85 25.35
N SER A 580 -24.45 -7.92 25.71
CA SER A 580 -24.58 -8.60 26.99
C SER A 580 -23.69 -7.96 28.06
N ARG A 581 -24.13 -8.04 29.33
CA ARG A 581 -23.35 -7.67 30.53
C ARG A 581 -21.97 -8.32 30.59
N ALA A 582 -21.75 -9.47 29.93
CA ALA A 582 -20.47 -10.16 29.88
C ALA A 582 -19.46 -9.48 28.91
N ASP A 583 -19.95 -8.89 27.82
CA ASP A 583 -19.12 -8.10 26.89
C ASP A 583 -18.77 -6.74 27.47
N ALA A 584 -19.70 -6.11 28.21
CA ALA A 584 -19.38 -4.91 28.99
C ALA A 584 -18.31 -5.19 30.07
N ALA A 585 -18.30 -6.40 30.66
CA ALA A 585 -17.27 -6.80 31.62
C ALA A 585 -15.91 -7.05 30.94
N ARG A 586 -15.88 -7.73 29.78
CA ARG A 586 -14.63 -7.96 29.02
C ARG A 586 -14.08 -6.70 28.35
N ALA A 587 -14.95 -5.83 27.83
CA ALA A 587 -14.60 -4.50 27.34
C ALA A 587 -14.08 -3.63 28.50
N GLY A 588 -14.75 -3.68 29.66
CA GLY A 588 -14.30 -3.06 30.90
C GLY A 588 -12.88 -3.49 31.30
N ASP A 589 -12.55 -4.77 31.19
CA ASP A 589 -11.19 -5.29 31.45
C ASP A 589 -10.14 -4.74 30.45
N GLY A 590 -10.49 -4.64 29.17
CA GLY A 590 -9.63 -4.04 28.15
C GLY A 590 -9.39 -2.55 28.36
N ILE A 591 -10.46 -1.78 28.64
CA ILE A 591 -10.40 -0.35 28.96
C ILE A 591 -9.60 -0.15 30.26
N ARG A 592 -9.83 -0.98 31.28
CA ARG A 592 -9.09 -0.98 32.54
C ARG A 592 -7.60 -1.20 32.31
N ALA A 593 -7.22 -2.24 31.58
CA ALA A 593 -5.82 -2.54 31.31
C ALA A 593 -5.13 -1.38 30.57
N ARG A 594 -5.80 -0.78 29.59
CA ARG A 594 -5.30 0.36 28.83
C ARG A 594 -5.17 1.63 29.68
N LEU A 595 -6.15 1.96 30.52
CA LEU A 595 -6.07 3.09 31.46
C LEU A 595 -4.91 2.90 32.45
N LEU A 596 -4.79 1.73 33.08
CA LEU A 596 -3.68 1.44 33.99
C LEU A 596 -2.33 1.59 33.28
N ARG A 597 -2.25 1.19 32.01
CA ARG A 597 -1.03 1.33 31.21
C ARG A 597 -0.73 2.79 30.85
N LEU A 598 -1.72 3.54 30.39
CA LEU A 598 -1.60 4.97 30.11
C LEU A 598 -1.13 5.72 31.35
N GLY A 599 -1.67 5.41 32.53
CA GLY A 599 -1.24 5.99 33.79
C GLY A 599 0.22 5.67 34.13
N ARG A 600 0.70 4.45 33.88
CA ARG A 600 2.12 4.10 34.07
C ARG A 600 3.05 4.88 33.13
N VAL A 601 2.67 5.01 31.86
CA VAL A 601 3.48 5.72 30.85
C VAL A 601 3.46 7.23 31.10
N ASP A 602 2.29 7.82 31.39
CA ASP A 602 2.18 9.23 31.78
C ASP A 602 3.05 9.49 33.02
N ALA A 603 2.95 8.68 34.07
CA ALA A 603 3.77 8.83 35.26
C ALA A 603 5.28 8.71 34.96
N ALA A 604 5.70 7.77 34.11
CA ALA A 604 7.10 7.57 33.75
C ALA A 604 7.70 8.73 32.94
N LEU A 605 6.88 9.47 32.20
CA LEU A 605 7.30 10.68 31.48
C LEU A 605 7.19 11.93 32.34
N ARG A 606 6.08 12.08 33.07
CA ARG A 606 5.75 13.26 33.87
C ARG A 606 6.59 13.37 35.13
N ALA A 607 6.96 12.26 35.77
CA ALA A 607 7.80 12.28 36.97
C ALA A 607 9.21 12.87 36.71
N PRO A 608 9.99 12.40 35.71
CA PRO A 608 11.29 13.01 35.40
C PRO A 608 11.14 14.41 34.85
N TRP A 609 10.09 14.70 34.05
CA TRP A 609 9.83 16.06 33.56
C TRP A 609 9.57 17.05 34.71
N ALA A 610 8.75 16.66 35.69
CA ALA A 610 8.49 17.46 36.89
C ALA A 610 9.73 17.58 37.79
N ALA A 611 10.54 16.51 37.91
CA ALA A 611 11.79 16.54 38.66
C ALA A 611 12.82 17.49 38.02
N GLY A 612 12.83 17.56 36.69
CA GLY A 612 13.63 18.50 35.91
C GLY A 612 13.02 19.90 35.77
N GLY A 613 12.08 20.29 36.64
CA GLY A 613 11.55 21.66 36.64
C GLY A 613 10.67 22.02 35.45
N PHE A 614 10.13 21.03 34.73
CA PHE A 614 9.30 21.21 33.54
C PHE A 614 10.02 21.85 32.34
N THR A 615 11.36 21.77 32.27
CA THR A 615 12.14 22.44 31.20
C THR A 615 12.52 21.55 30.02
N ASP A 616 12.29 20.23 30.10
CA ASP A 616 12.65 19.29 29.03
C ASP A 616 11.56 19.26 27.94
N ALA A 617 11.82 19.99 26.85
CA ALA A 617 10.93 20.11 25.70
C ALA A 617 10.67 18.77 24.97
N GLN A 618 11.59 17.80 25.05
CA GLN A 618 11.38 16.49 24.42
C GLN A 618 10.43 15.63 25.24
N LEU A 619 10.56 15.66 26.57
CA LEU A 619 9.60 14.99 27.46
C LEU A 619 8.22 15.64 27.38
N GLU A 620 8.16 16.97 27.32
CA GLU A 620 6.92 17.73 27.11
C GLU A 620 6.20 17.31 25.83
N GLU A 621 6.89 17.30 24.69
CA GLU A 621 6.32 16.90 23.40
C GLU A 621 5.86 15.43 23.38
N ARG A 622 6.62 14.52 24.02
CA ARG A 622 6.21 13.11 24.16
C ARG A 622 4.97 12.95 25.02
N LEU A 623 4.87 13.73 26.10
CA LEU A 623 3.72 13.73 27.00
C LEU A 623 2.49 14.32 26.33
N ARG A 624 2.64 15.38 25.52
CA ARG A 624 1.58 15.96 24.70
C ARG A 624 1.02 14.94 23.70
N ARG A 625 1.88 14.31 22.89
CA ARG A 625 1.47 13.25 21.96
C ARG A 625 0.76 12.07 22.64
N LEU A 626 1.27 11.64 23.79
CA LEU A 626 0.62 10.59 24.58
C LEU A 626 -0.79 11.02 25.02
N THR A 627 -0.91 12.25 25.52
CA THR A 627 -2.16 12.78 26.09
C THR A 627 -3.20 13.03 25.01
N ASP A 628 -2.80 13.53 23.83
CA ASP A 628 -3.68 13.68 22.66
C ASP A 628 -4.20 12.32 22.17
N ALA A 629 -3.32 11.34 21.96
CA ALA A 629 -3.73 10.01 21.54
C ALA A 629 -4.60 9.30 22.60
N ALA A 630 -4.33 9.54 23.88
CA ALA A 630 -5.15 9.05 24.98
C ALA A 630 -6.53 9.73 25.01
N ALA A 631 -6.62 11.02 24.69
CA ALA A 631 -7.88 11.75 24.59
C ALA A 631 -8.74 11.24 23.44
N ASP A 632 -8.15 11.05 22.24
CA ASP A 632 -8.86 10.51 21.08
C ASP A 632 -9.42 9.10 21.36
N TRP A 633 -8.61 8.26 22.01
CA TRP A 633 -9.06 6.93 22.43
C TRP A 633 -10.16 7.00 23.50
N LEU A 634 -9.99 7.85 24.52
CA LEU A 634 -10.95 8.01 25.61
C LEU A 634 -12.28 8.58 25.10
N ASP A 635 -12.26 9.45 24.09
CA ASP A 635 -13.47 9.96 23.44
C ASP A 635 -14.27 8.84 22.76
N GLY A 636 -13.58 7.89 22.13
CA GLY A 636 -14.18 6.65 21.63
C GLY A 636 -14.82 5.82 22.74
N VAL A 637 -14.08 5.56 23.83
CA VAL A 637 -14.61 4.84 25.02
C VAL A 637 -15.84 5.53 25.59
N ILE A 638 -15.82 6.86 25.70
CA ILE A 638 -16.94 7.64 26.24
C ILE A 638 -18.16 7.55 25.33
N THR A 639 -17.96 7.56 24.02
CA THR A 639 -19.04 7.48 23.04
C THR A 639 -19.72 6.11 23.08
N GLU A 640 -18.96 5.04 23.30
CA GLU A 640 -19.48 3.67 23.33
C GLU A 640 -20.04 3.25 24.69
N HIS A 641 -19.37 3.65 25.79
CA HIS A 641 -19.63 3.11 27.13
C HIS A 641 -20.02 4.15 28.18
N GLY A 642 -20.04 5.44 27.84
CA GLY A 642 -20.15 6.52 28.82
C GLY A 642 -18.87 6.71 29.62
N TRP A 643 -18.93 7.40 30.76
CA TRP A 643 -17.73 7.63 31.57
C TRP A 643 -17.17 6.31 32.12
N PRO A 644 -15.87 6.02 31.99
CA PRO A 644 -15.25 4.83 32.58
C PRO A 644 -15.10 4.98 34.11
N GLY A 645 -16.23 4.87 34.81
CA GLY A 645 -16.35 4.90 36.27
C GLY A 645 -15.85 3.62 36.97
N ARG A 646 -15.93 3.60 38.30
CA ARG A 646 -15.48 2.48 39.15
C ARG A 646 -16.12 1.14 38.76
N ARG A 647 -17.39 1.15 38.37
CA ARG A 647 -18.15 -0.04 37.97
C ARG A 647 -17.63 -0.66 36.67
N LEU A 648 -17.17 0.16 35.72
CA LEU A 648 -16.71 -0.33 34.41
C LEU A 648 -15.25 -0.78 34.44
N VAL A 649 -14.37 0.00 35.06
CA VAL A 649 -12.91 -0.19 34.94
C VAL A 649 -12.20 -0.35 36.30
N GLY A 650 -12.94 -0.31 37.40
CA GLY A 650 -12.36 -0.29 38.75
C GLY A 650 -11.82 1.09 39.16
N PRO A 651 -11.59 1.32 40.46
CA PRO A 651 -11.29 2.65 41.01
C PRO A 651 -9.96 3.23 40.55
N GLU A 652 -8.95 2.39 40.34
CA GLU A 652 -7.61 2.84 39.93
C GLU A 652 -7.60 3.35 38.49
N ALA A 653 -8.17 2.58 37.56
CA ALA A 653 -8.27 2.98 36.15
C ALA A 653 -9.20 4.20 35.97
N SER A 654 -10.29 4.26 36.75
CA SER A 654 -11.21 5.40 36.71
C SER A 654 -10.53 6.71 37.14
N ALA A 655 -9.66 6.66 38.16
CA ALA A 655 -8.87 7.82 38.57
C ALA A 655 -7.88 8.26 37.47
N ILE A 656 -7.31 7.31 36.72
CA ILE A 656 -6.42 7.63 35.58
C ILE A 656 -7.21 8.31 34.46
N ALA A 657 -8.43 7.87 34.16
CA ALA A 657 -9.28 8.54 33.17
C ALA A 657 -9.55 10.01 33.57
N GLY A 658 -9.83 10.27 34.85
CA GLY A 658 -9.97 11.62 35.40
C GLY A 658 -8.68 12.44 35.28
N ALA A 659 -7.52 11.85 35.58
CA ALA A 659 -6.22 12.50 35.45
C ALA A 659 -5.87 12.86 34.00
N LEU A 660 -6.17 11.97 33.03
CA LEU A 660 -5.94 12.22 31.61
C LEU A 660 -6.69 13.48 31.15
N VAL A 661 -7.99 13.60 31.48
CA VAL A 661 -8.80 14.77 31.11
C VAL A 661 -8.22 16.08 31.69
N GLN A 662 -7.66 16.03 32.90
CA GLN A 662 -7.00 17.19 33.51
C GLN A 662 -5.70 17.60 32.81
N HIS A 663 -5.05 16.67 32.11
CA HIS A 663 -3.77 16.88 31.44
C HIS A 663 -3.92 17.22 29.96
N VAL A 664 -5.11 17.05 29.37
CA VAL A 664 -5.38 17.45 27.99
C VAL A 664 -5.28 18.97 27.86
N GLU A 665 -4.48 19.42 26.91
CA GLU A 665 -4.31 20.82 26.54
C GLU A 665 -5.09 21.11 25.24
N ASP A 666 -5.50 22.36 25.03
CA ASP A 666 -6.14 22.85 23.80
C ASP A 666 -7.43 22.11 23.32
N ARG A 667 -8.11 21.35 24.19
CA ARG A 667 -9.38 20.65 23.86
C ARG A 667 -10.51 20.92 24.87
N THR A 668 -10.87 22.18 25.04
CA THR A 668 -11.90 22.61 26.02
C THR A 668 -13.28 21.99 25.78
N ASP A 669 -13.65 21.72 24.53
CA ASP A 669 -14.95 21.11 24.20
C ASP A 669 -15.04 19.66 24.68
N PHE A 670 -13.96 18.90 24.51
CA PHE A 670 -13.81 17.55 25.04
C PHE A 670 -13.85 17.58 26.57
N GLN A 671 -13.09 18.46 27.21
CA GLN A 671 -13.09 18.62 28.67
C GLN A 671 -14.47 18.99 29.22
N ARG A 672 -15.24 19.86 28.56
CA ARG A 672 -16.64 20.16 28.92
C ARG A 672 -17.54 18.94 28.83
N ARG A 673 -17.38 18.11 27.78
CA ARG A 673 -18.13 16.87 27.64
C ARG A 673 -17.78 15.89 28.76
N CYS A 674 -16.50 15.69 29.03
CA CYS A 674 -16.02 14.84 30.12
C CYS A 674 -16.52 15.32 31.48
N LEU A 675 -16.46 16.62 31.77
CA LEU A 675 -16.93 17.17 33.05
C LEU A 675 -18.40 16.82 33.32
N ARG A 676 -19.30 17.02 32.33
CA ARG A 676 -20.72 16.64 32.48
C ARG A 676 -20.89 15.16 32.79
N LEU A 677 -20.09 14.30 32.16
CA LEU A 677 -20.17 12.86 32.37
C LEU A 677 -19.59 12.44 33.73
N VAL A 678 -18.52 13.10 34.19
CA VAL A 678 -17.95 12.91 35.53
C VAL A 678 -18.94 13.36 36.61
N GLU A 679 -19.65 14.47 36.40
CA GLU A 679 -20.71 14.95 37.30
C GLU A 679 -21.85 13.95 37.43
N LEU A 680 -22.34 13.40 36.32
CA LEU A 680 -23.35 12.35 36.31
C LEU A 680 -22.86 11.08 37.02
N ALA A 681 -21.64 10.63 36.70
CA ALA A 681 -21.05 9.46 37.34
C ALA A 681 -20.82 9.67 38.86
N ALA A 682 -20.53 10.89 39.29
CA ALA A 682 -20.36 11.23 40.69
C ALA A 682 -21.69 11.31 41.46
N ALA A 683 -22.75 11.83 40.83
CA ALA A 683 -24.10 11.81 41.39
C ALA A 683 -24.58 10.38 41.65
N ASP A 684 -24.19 9.45 40.77
CA ASP A 684 -24.47 8.02 40.92
C ASP A 684 -23.51 7.29 41.87
N GLY A 685 -22.51 7.97 42.44
CA GLY A 685 -21.50 7.38 43.33
C GLY A 685 -20.47 6.48 42.64
N ASP A 686 -20.39 6.52 41.31
CA ASP A 686 -19.43 5.73 40.51
C ASP A 686 -18.05 6.39 40.39
N VAL A 687 -17.96 7.68 40.72
CA VAL A 687 -16.73 8.48 40.80
C VAL A 687 -16.81 9.36 42.06
N PRO A 688 -15.72 9.61 42.81
CA PRO A 688 -15.79 10.49 43.98
C PRO A 688 -15.97 11.95 43.55
N LEU A 689 -16.74 12.73 44.34
CA LEU A 689 -16.99 14.16 44.09
C LEU A 689 -15.70 15.00 43.99
N SER A 690 -14.59 14.53 44.57
CA SER A 690 -13.29 15.18 44.43
C SER A 690 -12.78 15.22 42.98
N GLU A 691 -13.10 14.22 42.15
CA GLU A 691 -12.70 14.21 40.72
C GLU A 691 -13.43 15.31 39.94
N VAL A 692 -14.71 15.57 40.26
CA VAL A 692 -15.46 16.70 39.70
C VAL A 692 -14.72 18.00 39.97
N ALA A 693 -14.25 18.20 41.21
CA ALA A 693 -13.50 19.40 41.59
C ALA A 693 -12.17 19.55 40.80
N TYR A 694 -11.43 18.46 40.60
CA TYR A 694 -10.18 18.48 39.84
C TYR A 694 -10.36 18.80 38.36
N VAL A 695 -11.36 18.20 37.71
CA VAL A 695 -11.67 18.45 36.30
C VAL A 695 -12.26 19.85 36.11
N THR A 696 -13.11 20.31 37.04
CA THR A 696 -13.68 21.66 37.04
C THR A 696 -12.60 22.73 37.07
N ASP A 697 -11.66 22.65 38.02
CA ASP A 697 -10.58 23.62 38.13
C ASP A 697 -9.62 23.58 36.93
N ALA A 698 -9.35 22.39 36.36
CA ALA A 698 -8.54 22.26 35.15
C ALA A 698 -9.18 22.97 33.96
N LEU A 699 -10.47 22.70 33.70
CA LEU A 699 -11.22 23.32 32.62
C LEU A 699 -11.33 24.84 32.81
N ARG A 700 -11.62 25.31 34.03
CA ARG A 700 -11.74 26.76 34.30
C ARG A 700 -10.45 27.50 34.00
N LEU A 701 -9.30 26.96 34.39
CA LEU A 701 -8.01 27.55 34.05
C LEU A 701 -7.74 27.53 32.54
N ALA A 702 -8.07 26.44 31.85
CA ALA A 702 -7.98 26.37 30.39
C ALA A 702 -8.88 27.42 29.69
N GLU A 703 -10.02 27.75 30.30
CA GLU A 703 -10.92 28.82 29.87
C GLU A 703 -10.51 30.23 30.34
N GLY A 704 -9.36 30.37 31.03
CA GLY A 704 -8.88 31.65 31.57
C GLY A 704 -9.68 32.19 32.76
N ARG A 705 -10.41 31.31 33.47
CA ARG A 705 -11.27 31.64 34.62
C ARG A 705 -10.61 31.22 35.93
N GLU A 706 -10.94 31.91 37.01
CA GLU A 706 -10.50 31.51 38.36
C GLU A 706 -11.05 30.13 38.73
N GLN A 707 -10.25 29.36 39.48
CA GLN A 707 -10.61 28.02 39.93
C GLN A 707 -11.53 28.08 41.16
N VAL A 708 -12.31 27.04 41.43
CA VAL A 708 -13.33 27.04 42.49
C VAL A 708 -12.84 26.35 43.75
N TYR A 709 -12.08 25.26 43.59
CA TYR A 709 -11.70 24.37 44.68
C TYR A 709 -10.22 24.45 45.06
N GLY A 710 -9.39 25.16 44.29
CA GLY A 710 -7.97 25.33 44.62
C GLY A 710 -7.13 24.08 44.39
N THR A 711 -7.45 23.28 43.36
CA THR A 711 -6.74 22.03 43.07
C THR A 711 -5.50 22.22 42.20
N LYS A 712 -5.35 23.36 41.53
CA LYS A 712 -4.25 23.67 40.61
C LYS A 712 -3.33 24.74 41.18
N PHE A 713 -2.03 24.53 41.00
CA PHE A 713 -0.95 25.34 41.58
C PHE A 713 0.02 25.75 40.48
N ARG A 714 0.63 26.91 40.66
CA ARG A 714 1.68 27.46 39.81
C ARG A 714 2.90 27.82 40.65
N ARG A 715 4.07 27.86 40.03
CA ARG A 715 5.26 28.43 40.66
C ARG A 715 5.35 29.93 40.40
N VAL A 716 5.51 30.72 41.45
CA VAL A 716 5.76 32.16 41.38
C VAL A 716 6.99 32.43 42.24
N ALA A 717 8.06 32.98 41.63
CA ALA A 717 9.34 33.23 42.31
C ALA A 717 9.91 32.01 43.07
N GLY A 718 9.82 30.81 42.46
CA GLY A 718 10.28 29.56 43.05
C GLY A 718 9.27 28.90 44.01
N GLU A 719 8.31 29.65 44.55
CA GLU A 719 7.31 29.12 45.48
C GLU A 719 6.08 28.56 44.77
N LEU A 720 5.62 27.39 45.22
CA LEU A 720 4.38 26.79 44.74
C LEU A 720 3.17 27.40 45.45
N VAL A 721 2.37 28.15 44.70
CA VAL A 721 1.17 28.87 45.16
C VAL A 721 -0.06 28.42 44.37
N PRO A 722 -1.28 28.40 44.97
CA PRO A 722 -2.49 28.11 44.22
C PRO A 722 -2.68 29.10 43.05
N CYS A 723 -3.21 28.63 41.92
CA CYS A 723 -3.73 29.55 40.89
C CYS A 723 -4.90 30.38 41.46
N PRO A 724 -5.26 31.54 40.86
CA PRO A 724 -6.34 32.40 41.35
C PRO A 724 -7.63 31.63 41.64
N ILE A 725 -8.20 31.84 42.83
CA ILE A 725 -9.38 31.11 43.35
C ILE A 725 -10.54 32.09 43.51
N GLU A 726 -11.66 31.74 42.88
CA GLU A 726 -12.93 32.46 43.06
C GLU A 726 -13.36 32.37 44.53
N ASP A 727 -13.54 33.52 45.20
CA ASP A 727 -13.91 33.59 46.62
C ASP A 727 -13.05 32.66 47.51
N ALA A 728 -11.76 33.00 47.60
CA ALA A 728 -10.78 32.24 48.38
C ALA A 728 -11.15 32.10 49.87
N SER A 729 -11.89 33.06 50.45
CA SER A 729 -12.34 33.03 51.85
C SER A 729 -13.22 31.83 52.19
N HIS A 730 -13.99 31.30 51.24
CA HIS A 730 -14.89 30.17 51.45
C HIS A 730 -14.44 28.88 50.78
N VAL A 731 -13.20 28.82 50.28
CA VAL A 731 -12.67 27.66 49.53
C VAL A 731 -12.71 26.37 50.35
N ASP A 732 -12.39 26.43 51.65
CA ASP A 732 -12.36 25.24 52.50
C ASP A 732 -13.76 24.67 52.77
N ALA A 733 -14.79 25.52 52.81
CA ALA A 733 -16.18 25.07 52.89
C ALA A 733 -16.60 24.33 51.62
N ARG A 734 -16.18 24.80 50.43
CA ARG A 734 -16.43 24.10 49.16
C ARG A 734 -15.66 22.79 49.07
N ARG A 735 -14.37 22.79 49.45
CA ARG A 735 -13.51 21.59 49.48
C ARG A 735 -14.09 20.51 50.37
N ALA A 736 -14.56 20.86 51.58
CA ALA A 736 -15.18 19.92 52.50
C ALA A 736 -16.41 19.22 51.90
N ARG A 737 -17.27 19.94 51.17
CA ARG A 737 -18.49 19.39 50.53
C ARG A 737 -18.21 18.33 49.47
N VAL A 738 -17.04 18.39 48.82
CA VAL A 738 -16.62 17.44 47.78
C VAL A 738 -15.59 16.41 48.28
N GLY A 739 -15.37 16.35 49.60
CA GLY A 739 -14.44 15.39 50.22
C GLY A 739 -12.95 15.76 50.07
N LEU A 740 -12.63 17.00 49.74
CA LEU A 740 -11.26 17.53 49.75
C LEU A 740 -10.91 18.08 51.14
N GLY A 741 -9.68 17.83 51.59
CA GLY A 741 -9.16 18.43 52.83
C GLY A 741 -8.82 19.92 52.68
N PRO A 742 -8.52 20.65 53.77
CA PRO A 742 -8.21 22.08 53.74
C PRO A 742 -7.13 22.45 52.73
N LEU A 743 -7.28 23.59 52.05
CA LEU A 743 -6.39 24.06 51.00
C LEU A 743 -4.95 24.23 51.52
N GLU A 744 -4.78 24.76 52.72
CA GLU A 744 -3.47 24.97 53.33
C GLU A 744 -2.72 23.65 53.56
N LYS A 745 -3.41 22.62 54.08
CA LYS A 745 -2.84 21.28 54.26
C LYS A 745 -2.47 20.64 52.92
N TYR A 746 -3.30 20.85 51.89
CA TYR A 746 -3.01 20.37 50.55
C TYR A 746 -1.79 21.08 49.93
N ALA A 747 -1.71 22.41 50.08
CA ALA A 747 -0.58 23.22 49.64
C ALA A 747 0.72 22.79 50.32
N ALA A 748 0.71 22.56 51.64
CA ALA A 748 1.86 22.07 52.39
C ALA A 748 2.36 20.73 51.86
N ARG A 749 1.44 19.80 51.55
CA ARG A 749 1.78 18.49 50.96
C ARG A 749 2.40 18.61 49.57
N LEU A 750 1.88 19.50 48.72
CA LEU A 750 2.43 19.75 47.39
C LEU A 750 3.82 20.39 47.47
N ARG A 751 4.01 21.38 48.35
CA ARG A 751 5.33 22.01 48.57
C ARG A 751 6.38 21.00 49.03
N GLY A 752 6.02 20.12 49.97
CA GLY A 752 6.93 19.04 50.40
C GLY A 752 7.29 18.05 49.30
N ARG A 753 6.36 17.77 48.37
CA ARG A 753 6.59 16.85 47.24
C ARG A 753 7.45 17.44 46.13
N PHE A 754 7.44 18.77 45.97
CA PHE A 754 8.10 19.47 44.86
C PHE A 754 9.19 20.47 45.34
N ALA A 755 9.86 20.20 46.46
CA ALA A 755 10.82 21.14 47.05
C ALA A 755 12.09 21.43 46.21
N ASN A 756 12.44 20.58 45.23
CA ASN A 756 13.73 20.60 44.51
C ASN A 756 13.66 20.75 42.97
N ALA A 757 12.66 21.41 42.41
CA ALA A 757 12.53 21.56 40.96
C ALA A 757 12.52 23.05 40.54
N ASP A 758 13.63 23.52 39.97
CA ASP A 758 13.80 24.88 39.43
C ASP A 758 13.33 24.94 37.96
N GLY A 759 12.34 25.78 37.65
CA GLY A 759 11.83 25.98 36.27
C GLY A 759 10.31 26.20 36.19
N VAL A 760 9.83 26.87 35.15
CA VAL A 760 8.59 27.69 35.09
C VAL A 760 7.26 26.93 34.82
N SER A 761 6.19 27.43 35.46
CA SER A 761 4.71 27.31 35.30
C SER A 761 4.08 26.32 34.29
N VAL A 762 3.24 25.40 34.80
CA VAL A 762 2.14 24.75 34.05
C VAL A 762 0.84 25.53 34.34
N CYS A 763 0.56 26.54 33.52
CA CYS A 763 -0.77 27.11 33.38
C CYS A 763 -0.87 27.66 31.97
N GLY A 764 -1.84 27.18 31.19
CA GLY A 764 -2.04 27.57 29.80
C GLY A 764 -2.07 29.10 29.67
N THR A 765 -1.01 29.64 29.08
CA THR A 765 -1.01 31.01 28.61
C THR A 765 -1.30 30.95 27.13
N ARG A 766 -2.42 31.54 26.71
CA ARG A 766 -2.53 32.01 25.33
C ARG A 766 -1.30 32.86 25.06
N LYS A 767 -0.63 32.60 23.93
CA LYS A 767 0.27 33.58 23.34
C LYS A 767 -0.56 34.83 23.09
N ASP A 768 -0.37 35.86 23.92
CA ASP A 768 -0.80 37.20 23.58
C ASP A 768 -0.08 37.59 22.30
N SER A 769 -0.85 37.75 21.23
CA SER A 769 -0.40 38.37 19.99
C SER A 769 -0.08 39.83 20.31
N ALA A 770 1.21 40.15 20.35
CA ALA A 770 1.72 41.51 20.33
C ALA A 770 2.86 41.63 19.31
N THR A 771 2.58 42.49 18.31
CA THR A 771 3.42 43.04 17.24
C THR A 771 3.90 42.11 16.13
#